data_AF-A0A944SJ34-F1
#
_entry.id   AF-A0A944SJ34-F1
#
_cell.length_a   1.000
_cell.length_b   1.000
_cell.length_c   1.000
_cell.angle_alpha   90.00
_cell.angle_beta   90.00
_cell.angle_gamma   90.00
#
_symmetry.space_group_name_H-M   'P 1'
#
loop_
_entity.id
_entity.type
_entity.pdbx_description
1 polymer ?
#
loop_
_entity_poly.entity_id
_entity_poly.type
_entity_poly.pdbx_seq_one_letter_code
_entity_poly.pdbx_strand_id
1 'polypeptide(L)'
;MISQKKLYLRIFFSFFLTILLVPSSLEAASFNKNFIVSDFDQFDKNSLSKSAIQTFLQSKNSVLATTTDLFNGAVKKVSQIIWEVAQEQTISPKFILSKLQNEQGLIERASATQKALDWAMGYSCFGGTCNEKYKGIGKQIDAGATTFRIYTNEASRFSYKVGKTSTTSDGYSVTPQNQATANLYIYTPFHGSDSGIGGNYSFWKVWTRYFGKQKYPDGTVLRNSNGSLWKIQNGEKREYISKTAYLEHSRLEDAILVEDETIASYPAGAAIKFANYSLLKDTTTSKIYLIDRNVKRHITTPEALRKLGFNPEEIQNATTAELASYRDGFHIDESAINPTGELIKNTSTGEIFFSQNGFKYQLIDTTVLELNYPSRSARSASSTELNALYPGSPQKLKDGLLIRDSNGSVYITSKGLKLPIANEYTFNELFGAARMDAVTLVPQSVIALHSTGDAIELIENIPDPIAPEITTPTTPSQAATYKAVWNSTDAKKRLSPGEVATVSISYINNGTGIWKNNNVYIAATTEGGETTPLKHASWGKNNGGFIPQETSVGSKSIATFSFNVQAPATAGNYPLHIQLTRLDSVGNISIVPGGLVTIPISVVTNDYAASIVSHTLPVAVRNTWSTIPIEVEIKNTGTKAWTKKKVALIIENHQGKQSPFYDSADWLNASIAAVPIENTTTIQPGKTATFKFTLKTSGIPKGIQKLKMNIELKDVNKPVLLNAQNTFERYIRID
;
A
#
# COMPACT_ATOMS: atom_id res chain seq x y z
N MET A 1 42.86 48.22 -28.76
CA MET A 1 42.09 46.96 -28.96
C MET A 1 42.30 46.07 -27.75
N ILE A 2 41.21 45.78 -27.02
CA ILE A 2 40.97 44.63 -26.10
C ILE A 2 42.06 44.41 -25.01
N SER A 3 41.92 45.02 -23.82
CA SER A 3 41.32 44.45 -22.57
C SER A 3 42.30 43.56 -21.78
N GLN A 4 42.54 43.66 -20.48
CA GLN A 4 42.35 44.62 -19.36
C GLN A 4 43.14 43.99 -18.19
N LYS A 5 43.67 44.83 -17.29
CA LYS A 5 44.62 44.51 -16.21
C LYS A 5 44.00 43.62 -15.12
N LYS A 6 44.83 42.81 -14.44
CA LYS A 6 44.60 42.39 -13.04
C LYS A 6 45.85 42.67 -12.20
N LEU A 7 45.67 43.50 -11.18
CA LEU A 7 46.61 43.80 -10.10
C LEU A 7 45.95 43.38 -8.78
N TYR A 8 46.76 42.84 -7.87
CA TYR A 8 46.43 42.30 -6.56
C TYR A 8 45.82 43.32 -5.58
N LEU A 9 44.90 42.88 -4.71
CA LEU A 9 44.76 43.42 -3.34
C LEU A 9 44.11 42.40 -2.40
N ARG A 10 44.75 42.20 -1.23
CA ARG A 10 44.28 41.40 -0.09
C ARG A 10 43.17 42.15 0.64
N ILE A 11 42.06 41.48 0.97
CA ILE A 11 41.14 41.89 2.04
C ILE A 11 40.75 40.67 2.88
N PHE A 12 41.04 40.78 4.18
CA PHE A 12 40.57 39.93 5.28
C PHE A 12 39.04 39.96 5.33
N PHE A 13 38.38 38.80 5.38
CA PHE A 13 37.02 38.72 5.94
C PHE A 13 36.88 37.47 6.80
N SER A 14 36.58 37.74 8.07
CA SER A 14 36.28 36.80 9.14
C SER A 14 35.21 35.80 8.69
N PHE A 15 35.55 34.51 8.65
CA PHE A 15 34.61 33.44 8.37
C PHE A 15 33.79 33.18 9.65
N PHE A 16 32.64 33.86 9.75
CA PHE A 16 31.62 33.53 10.75
C PHE A 16 31.10 32.13 10.38
N LEU A 17 31.53 31.11 11.14
CA LEU A 17 31.02 29.76 11.03
C LEU A 17 29.58 29.75 11.55
N THR A 18 28.64 30.13 10.71
CA THR A 18 27.23 29.81 10.91
C THR A 18 27.10 28.30 10.78
N ILE A 19 27.14 27.61 11.92
CA ILE A 19 26.63 26.25 12.06
C ILE A 19 25.13 26.35 11.78
N LEU A 20 24.76 26.18 10.51
CA LEU A 20 23.41 25.82 10.13
C LEU A 20 23.15 24.46 10.77
N LEU A 21 22.53 24.48 11.95
CA LEU A 21 21.83 23.34 12.53
C LEU A 21 20.74 22.96 11.53
N VAL A 22 21.10 22.07 10.60
CA VAL A 22 20.14 21.40 9.75
C VAL A 22 19.28 20.56 10.70
N PRO A 23 17.94 20.76 10.75
CA PRO A 23 17.10 19.88 11.53
C PRO A 23 17.24 18.47 10.95
N SER A 24 17.75 17.56 11.78
CA SER A 24 17.88 16.14 11.44
C SER A 24 16.48 15.60 11.11
N SER A 25 16.22 15.34 9.84
CA SER A 25 15.08 14.53 9.44
C SER A 25 15.29 13.13 10.00
N LEU A 26 14.38 12.70 10.88
CA LEU A 26 14.25 11.32 11.37
C LEU A 26 14.16 10.37 10.17
N GLU A 27 15.21 9.59 9.91
CA GLU A 27 15.22 8.58 8.85
C GLU A 27 14.41 7.34 9.30
N ALA A 28 13.56 6.81 8.41
CA ALA A 28 13.22 5.38 8.46
C ALA A 28 14.52 4.59 8.21
N ALA A 29 14.67 3.39 8.80
CA ALA A 29 15.84 2.51 8.68
C ALA A 29 16.95 3.08 7.78
N SER A 30 17.92 3.79 8.35
CA SER A 30 18.86 4.62 7.58
C SER A 30 19.53 3.81 6.47
N PHE A 31 19.40 4.23 5.22
CA PHE A 31 20.06 3.58 4.09
C PHE A 31 21.58 3.59 4.30
N ASN A 32 22.16 2.45 4.66
CA ASN A 32 23.59 2.32 4.83
C ASN A 32 24.27 2.11 3.47
N LYS A 33 24.69 3.21 2.83
CA LYS A 33 25.45 3.18 1.57
C LYS A 33 26.74 2.37 1.60
N ASN A 34 27.28 2.05 2.78
CA ASN A 34 28.51 1.26 2.92
C ASN A 34 28.21 -0.24 3.17
N PHE A 35 26.97 -0.60 3.49
CA PHE A 35 26.50 -1.97 3.70
C PHE A 35 25.05 -2.10 3.23
N ILE A 36 24.86 -2.44 1.96
CA ILE A 36 23.52 -2.49 1.34
C ILE A 36 22.85 -3.85 1.56
N VAL A 37 23.62 -4.93 1.36
CA VAL A 37 23.20 -6.33 1.51
C VAL A 37 24.41 -7.15 1.93
N SER A 38 24.21 -8.24 2.67
CA SER A 38 25.31 -9.10 3.09
C SER A 38 25.83 -10.01 1.97
N ASP A 39 27.07 -10.49 2.08
CA ASP A 39 27.63 -11.47 1.13
C ASP A 39 26.82 -12.78 1.16
N PHE A 40 26.38 -13.21 2.35
CA PHE A 40 25.49 -14.35 2.51
C PHE A 40 24.18 -14.13 1.75
N ASP A 41 23.54 -12.99 1.95
CA ASP A 41 22.26 -12.68 1.32
C ASP A 41 22.34 -12.57 -0.21
N GLN A 42 23.46 -12.09 -0.76
CA GLN A 42 23.68 -12.04 -2.20
C GLN A 42 23.94 -13.44 -2.80
N PHE A 43 24.62 -14.33 -2.07
CA PHE A 43 25.09 -15.62 -2.62
C PHE A 43 24.39 -16.86 -2.06
N ASP A 44 23.40 -16.71 -1.18
CA ASP A 44 22.58 -17.81 -0.68
C ASP A 44 21.64 -18.34 -1.78
N LYS A 45 22.17 -19.25 -2.59
CA LYS A 45 21.45 -19.96 -3.65
C LYS A 45 20.23 -20.74 -3.16
N ASN A 46 20.15 -21.04 -1.86
CA ASN A 46 19.05 -21.79 -1.26
C ASN A 46 18.01 -20.86 -0.61
N SER A 47 18.14 -19.55 -0.77
CA SER A 47 17.29 -18.57 -0.09
C SER A 47 15.81 -18.65 -0.46
N LEU A 48 15.46 -19.24 -1.61
CA LEU A 48 14.09 -19.62 -1.98
C LEU A 48 14.11 -20.90 -2.83
N SER A 49 13.14 -21.78 -2.60
CA SER A 49 12.84 -22.89 -3.51
C SER A 49 12.24 -22.41 -4.84
N LYS A 50 12.17 -23.28 -5.85
CA LYS A 50 11.50 -22.97 -7.12
C LYS A 50 10.02 -22.65 -6.90
N SER A 51 9.36 -23.43 -6.05
CA SER A 51 7.95 -23.26 -5.70
C SER A 51 7.71 -21.94 -4.97
N ALA A 52 8.58 -21.56 -4.04
CA ALA A 52 8.52 -20.29 -3.32
C ALA A 52 8.65 -19.08 -4.26
N ILE A 53 9.57 -19.15 -5.24
CA ILE A 53 9.71 -18.10 -6.27
C ILE A 53 8.41 -17.96 -7.08
N GLN A 54 7.82 -19.08 -7.51
CA GLN A 54 6.57 -19.06 -8.28
C GLN A 54 5.41 -18.48 -7.47
N THR A 55 5.21 -18.95 -6.24
CA THR A 55 4.15 -18.47 -5.35
C THR A 55 4.31 -16.99 -5.03
N PHE A 56 5.54 -16.54 -4.79
CA PHE A 56 5.82 -15.12 -4.59
C PHE A 56 5.39 -14.29 -5.79
N LEU A 57 5.82 -14.64 -7.01
CA LEU A 57 5.45 -13.91 -8.22
C LEU A 57 3.92 -13.91 -8.44
N GLN A 58 3.22 -14.99 -8.12
CA GLN A 58 1.77 -15.07 -8.20
C GLN A 58 1.07 -14.16 -7.18
N SER A 59 1.55 -14.16 -5.92
CA SER A 59 1.01 -13.29 -4.87
C SER A 59 1.13 -11.80 -5.21
N LYS A 60 2.14 -11.46 -6.03
CA LYS A 60 2.38 -10.10 -6.52
C LYS A 60 1.59 -9.73 -7.77
N ASN A 61 0.81 -10.66 -8.32
CA ASN A 61 0.21 -10.52 -9.64
C ASN A 61 1.26 -10.09 -10.68
N SER A 62 2.46 -10.68 -10.60
CA SER A 62 3.59 -10.34 -11.46
C SER A 62 3.41 -10.96 -12.85
N VAL A 63 3.75 -10.19 -13.89
CA VAL A 63 3.90 -10.70 -15.26
C VAL A 63 4.85 -11.90 -15.34
N LEU A 64 5.84 -11.97 -14.45
CA LEU A 64 6.82 -13.06 -14.41
C LEU A 64 6.22 -14.39 -13.97
N ALA A 65 5.09 -14.39 -13.27
CA ALA A 65 4.43 -15.60 -12.80
C ALA A 65 3.96 -16.51 -13.96
N THR A 66 3.65 -15.90 -15.11
CA THR A 66 3.15 -16.60 -16.32
C THR A 66 4.13 -16.55 -17.48
N THR A 67 5.16 -15.68 -17.42
CA THR A 67 6.17 -15.57 -18.48
C THR A 67 7.00 -16.85 -18.59
N THR A 68 7.22 -17.29 -19.82
CA THR A 68 8.12 -18.39 -20.17
C THR A 68 9.18 -17.94 -21.15
N ASP A 69 10.31 -18.64 -21.18
CA ASP A 69 11.38 -18.43 -22.15
C ASP A 69 12.06 -19.76 -22.52
N LEU A 70 12.69 -19.82 -23.70
CA LEU A 70 13.51 -20.95 -24.09
C LEU A 70 14.87 -20.85 -23.39
N PHE A 71 15.10 -21.71 -22.40
CA PHE A 71 16.31 -21.70 -21.58
C PHE A 71 16.87 -23.12 -21.43
N ASN A 72 18.17 -23.30 -21.69
CA ASN A 72 18.85 -24.60 -21.69
C ASN A 72 18.10 -25.69 -22.49
N GLY A 73 17.63 -25.34 -23.69
CA GLY A 73 17.00 -26.28 -24.63
C GLY A 73 15.53 -26.62 -24.37
N ALA A 74 14.89 -26.02 -23.35
CA ALA A 74 13.48 -26.24 -23.04
C ALA A 74 12.75 -24.93 -22.71
N VAL A 75 11.44 -24.87 -22.98
CA VAL A 75 10.60 -23.74 -22.54
C VAL A 75 10.36 -23.86 -21.05
N LYS A 76 10.79 -22.86 -20.27
CA LYS A 76 10.72 -22.85 -18.81
C LYS A 76 10.02 -21.59 -18.31
N LYS A 77 9.32 -21.69 -17.18
CA LYS A 77 8.80 -20.51 -16.47
C LYS A 77 9.95 -19.70 -15.90
N VAL A 78 9.77 -18.39 -15.78
CA VAL A 78 10.78 -17.50 -15.17
C VAL A 78 11.16 -17.94 -13.76
N SER A 79 10.21 -18.43 -12.95
CA SER A 79 10.50 -18.98 -11.61
C SER A 79 11.50 -20.14 -11.63
N GLN A 80 11.37 -21.05 -12.59
CA GLN A 80 12.31 -22.14 -12.80
C GLN A 80 13.66 -21.62 -13.30
N ILE A 81 13.66 -20.67 -14.23
CA ILE A 81 14.90 -20.08 -14.75
C ILE A 81 15.68 -19.38 -13.62
N ILE A 82 15.00 -18.59 -12.78
CA ILE A 82 15.62 -17.94 -11.61
C ILE A 82 16.24 -18.99 -10.69
N TRP A 83 15.52 -20.08 -10.40
CA TRP A 83 16.01 -21.14 -9.53
C TRP A 83 17.22 -21.88 -10.12
N GLU A 84 17.17 -22.27 -11.40
CA GLU A 84 18.27 -22.94 -12.09
C GLU A 84 19.52 -22.05 -12.14
N VAL A 85 19.36 -20.79 -12.56
CA VAL A 85 20.46 -19.82 -12.58
C VAL A 85 21.02 -19.58 -11.18
N ALA A 86 20.18 -19.52 -10.15
CA ALA A 86 20.63 -19.41 -8.77
C ALA A 86 21.52 -20.59 -8.36
N GLN A 87 21.14 -21.81 -8.75
CA GLN A 87 21.94 -23.01 -8.46
C GLN A 87 23.26 -23.03 -9.24
N GLU A 88 23.20 -22.75 -10.55
CA GLU A 88 24.34 -22.78 -11.47
C GLU A 88 25.36 -21.68 -11.13
N GLN A 89 24.90 -20.47 -10.87
CA GLN A 89 25.75 -19.31 -10.61
C GLN A 89 26.02 -19.10 -9.12
N THR A 90 25.48 -19.92 -8.21
CA THR A 90 25.62 -19.77 -6.76
C THR A 90 25.28 -18.35 -6.29
N ILE A 91 24.08 -17.89 -6.67
CA ILE A 91 23.54 -16.56 -6.36
C ILE A 91 22.14 -16.69 -5.78
N SER A 92 21.75 -15.74 -4.94
CA SER A 92 20.47 -15.75 -4.25
C SER A 92 19.28 -15.47 -5.17
N PRO A 93 18.24 -16.34 -5.19
CA PRO A 93 16.97 -16.02 -5.84
C PRO A 93 16.34 -14.72 -5.34
N LYS A 94 16.45 -14.40 -4.04
CA LYS A 94 15.98 -13.12 -3.47
C LYS A 94 16.68 -11.92 -4.10
N PHE A 95 17.98 -12.07 -4.38
CA PHE A 95 18.80 -11.04 -5.02
C PHE A 95 18.40 -10.84 -6.48
N ILE A 96 18.22 -11.92 -7.24
CA ILE A 96 17.74 -11.87 -8.64
C ILE A 96 16.39 -11.16 -8.71
N LEU A 97 15.43 -11.56 -7.87
CA LEU A 97 14.11 -10.94 -7.78
C LEU A 97 14.21 -9.43 -7.48
N SER A 98 15.04 -9.05 -6.50
CA SER A 98 15.26 -7.64 -6.16
C SER A 98 15.82 -6.84 -7.34
N LYS A 99 16.75 -7.42 -8.11
CA LYS A 99 17.26 -6.78 -9.33
C LYS A 99 16.19 -6.65 -10.41
N LEU A 100 15.39 -7.68 -10.68
CA LEU A 100 14.32 -7.62 -11.69
C LEU A 100 13.28 -6.52 -11.36
N GLN A 101 12.95 -6.35 -10.08
CA GLN A 101 12.10 -5.25 -9.65
C GLN A 101 12.81 -3.89 -9.75
N ASN A 102 14.07 -3.81 -9.35
CA ASN A 102 14.80 -2.54 -9.41
C ASN A 102 15.04 -2.04 -10.85
N GLU A 103 15.28 -2.95 -11.79
CA GLU A 103 15.62 -2.59 -13.18
C GLU A 103 14.37 -2.31 -14.04
N GLN A 104 13.33 -3.14 -13.91
CA GLN A 104 12.17 -3.08 -14.82
C GLN A 104 10.83 -3.12 -14.09
N GLY A 105 10.80 -3.12 -12.75
CA GLY A 105 9.58 -3.16 -11.94
C GLY A 105 8.72 -4.39 -12.19
N LEU A 106 9.34 -5.51 -12.57
CA LEU A 106 8.64 -6.69 -13.09
C LEU A 106 7.91 -7.50 -12.02
N ILE A 107 8.23 -7.32 -10.74
CA ILE A 107 7.54 -8.01 -9.64
C ILE A 107 6.15 -7.40 -9.39
N GLU A 108 6.01 -6.08 -9.44
CA GLU A 108 4.78 -5.39 -9.01
C GLU A 108 3.82 -5.02 -10.14
N ARG A 109 4.03 -5.53 -11.36
CA ARG A 109 3.15 -5.24 -12.51
C ARG A 109 2.58 -6.50 -13.13
N ALA A 110 1.30 -6.44 -13.46
CA ALA A 110 0.56 -7.53 -14.11
C ALA A 110 0.91 -7.70 -15.60
N SER A 111 1.52 -6.69 -16.22
CA SER A 111 1.94 -6.73 -17.63
C SER A 111 3.25 -5.96 -17.84
N ALA A 112 4.01 -6.36 -18.85
CA ALA A 112 5.23 -5.69 -19.27
C ALA A 112 5.34 -5.73 -20.80
N THR A 113 6.07 -4.78 -21.38
CA THR A 113 6.39 -4.82 -22.80
C THR A 113 7.42 -5.92 -23.07
N GLN A 114 7.42 -6.50 -24.27
CA GLN A 114 8.44 -7.48 -24.65
C GLN A 114 9.86 -6.90 -24.48
N LYS A 115 10.07 -5.62 -24.78
CA LYS A 115 11.34 -4.93 -24.56
C LYS A 115 11.80 -4.97 -23.09
N ALA A 116 10.87 -4.81 -22.14
CA ALA A 116 11.19 -4.88 -20.72
C ALA A 116 11.58 -6.31 -20.28
N LEU A 117 11.00 -7.34 -20.91
CA LEU A 117 11.39 -8.74 -20.67
C LEU A 117 12.72 -9.08 -21.34
N ASP A 118 12.91 -8.63 -22.58
CA ASP A 118 14.12 -8.85 -23.39
C ASP A 118 15.38 -8.26 -22.74
N TRP A 119 15.21 -7.19 -21.97
CA TRP A 119 16.27 -6.46 -21.26
C TRP A 119 15.96 -6.35 -19.76
N ALA A 120 15.45 -7.43 -19.18
CA ALA A 120 14.93 -7.49 -17.80
C ALA A 120 15.91 -7.05 -16.71
N MET A 121 17.21 -7.22 -16.93
CA MET A 121 18.25 -6.75 -16.02
C MET A 121 19.03 -5.55 -16.59
N GLY A 122 18.77 -5.14 -17.83
CA GLY A 122 19.57 -4.12 -18.52
C GLY A 122 20.99 -4.58 -18.87
N TYR A 123 21.26 -5.89 -18.81
CA TYR A 123 22.58 -6.43 -19.07
C TYR A 123 23.00 -6.21 -20.52
N SER A 124 24.22 -5.69 -20.71
CA SER A 124 24.80 -5.34 -22.01
C SER A 124 24.02 -4.27 -22.79
N CYS A 125 23.28 -3.39 -22.09
CA CYS A 125 22.64 -2.21 -22.66
C CYS A 125 23.38 -0.93 -22.26
N PHE A 126 23.98 -0.22 -23.23
CA PHE A 126 24.70 1.03 -23.00
C PHE A 126 24.21 2.11 -23.97
N GLY A 127 23.85 3.30 -23.45
CA GLY A 127 23.41 4.42 -24.30
C GLY A 127 22.17 4.13 -25.16
N GLY A 128 21.34 3.16 -24.76
CA GLY A 128 20.16 2.74 -25.52
C GLY A 128 20.40 1.63 -26.56
N THR A 129 21.65 1.21 -26.76
CA THR A 129 22.00 0.06 -27.62
C THR A 129 22.25 -1.16 -26.75
N CYS A 130 21.65 -2.29 -27.12
CA CYS A 130 21.78 -3.55 -26.40
C CYS A 130 22.36 -4.65 -27.31
N ASN A 131 23.15 -5.56 -26.72
CA ASN A 131 23.71 -6.67 -27.48
C ASN A 131 22.68 -7.80 -27.63
N GLU A 132 22.17 -7.99 -28.86
CA GLU A 132 21.14 -8.98 -29.23
C GLU A 132 21.45 -10.42 -28.78
N LYS A 133 22.73 -10.79 -28.57
CA LYS A 133 23.11 -12.09 -28.01
C LYS A 133 22.38 -12.38 -26.69
N TYR A 134 22.22 -11.35 -25.86
CA TYR A 134 21.65 -11.43 -24.51
C TYR A 134 20.16 -11.07 -24.45
N LYS A 135 19.50 -10.92 -25.61
CA LYS A 135 18.06 -10.66 -25.68
C LYS A 135 17.26 -11.86 -25.15
N GLY A 136 16.30 -11.57 -24.28
CA GLY A 136 15.37 -12.54 -23.70
C GLY A 136 15.55 -12.65 -22.18
N ILE A 137 14.45 -12.85 -21.47
CA ILE A 137 14.44 -12.77 -20.00
C ILE A 137 15.35 -13.82 -19.35
N GLY A 138 15.39 -15.04 -19.88
CA GLY A 138 16.24 -16.09 -19.33
C GLY A 138 17.72 -15.77 -19.49
N LYS A 139 18.12 -15.25 -20.65
CA LYS A 139 19.50 -14.81 -20.90
C LYS A 139 19.89 -13.59 -20.06
N GLN A 140 18.97 -12.66 -19.83
CA GLN A 140 19.20 -11.51 -18.96
C GLN A 140 19.42 -11.95 -17.51
N ILE A 141 18.63 -12.89 -17.01
CA ILE A 141 18.78 -13.45 -15.67
C ILE A 141 20.11 -14.18 -15.52
N ASP A 142 20.45 -15.08 -16.45
CA ASP A 142 21.70 -15.84 -16.44
C ASP A 142 22.94 -14.94 -16.56
N ALA A 143 22.97 -14.06 -17.56
CA ALA A 143 24.12 -13.19 -17.78
C ALA A 143 24.29 -12.15 -16.66
N GLY A 144 23.18 -11.62 -16.13
CA GLY A 144 23.20 -10.73 -14.98
C GLY A 144 23.74 -11.42 -13.73
N ALA A 145 23.26 -12.62 -13.40
CA ALA A 145 23.75 -13.43 -12.29
C ALA A 145 25.24 -13.78 -12.43
N THR A 146 25.65 -14.25 -13.62
CA THR A 146 27.05 -14.54 -13.95
C THR A 146 27.94 -13.32 -13.73
N THR A 147 27.46 -12.14 -14.11
CA THR A 147 28.22 -10.89 -13.97
C THR A 147 28.50 -10.54 -12.51
N PHE A 148 27.55 -10.75 -11.61
CA PHE A 148 27.78 -10.57 -10.16
C PHE A 148 28.85 -11.54 -9.60
N ARG A 149 28.96 -12.75 -10.17
CA ARG A 149 30.06 -13.67 -9.86
C ARG A 149 31.39 -13.18 -10.40
N ILE A 150 31.44 -12.64 -11.61
CA ILE A 150 32.65 -12.03 -12.18
C ILE A 150 33.12 -10.86 -11.29
N TYR A 151 32.21 -10.00 -10.85
CA TYR A 151 32.57 -8.87 -9.96
C TYR A 151 33.23 -9.33 -8.65
N THR A 152 32.79 -10.48 -8.14
CA THR A 152 33.37 -11.10 -6.94
C THR A 152 34.72 -11.74 -7.23
N ASN A 153 34.77 -12.61 -8.25
CA ASN A 153 35.97 -13.39 -8.57
C ASN A 153 37.12 -12.51 -9.11
N GLU A 154 36.78 -11.40 -9.76
CA GLU A 154 37.72 -10.47 -10.36
C GLU A 154 37.69 -9.09 -9.71
N ALA A 155 37.36 -9.01 -8.41
CA ALA A 155 37.19 -7.76 -7.66
C ALA A 155 38.37 -6.78 -7.80
N SER A 156 39.59 -7.29 -8.04
CA SER A 156 40.80 -6.47 -8.25
C SER A 156 40.74 -5.59 -9.51
N ARG A 157 39.95 -5.96 -10.52
CA ARG A 157 39.83 -5.26 -11.82
C ARG A 157 38.90 -4.06 -11.81
N PHE A 158 38.05 -3.94 -10.79
CA PHE A 158 37.00 -2.90 -10.73
C PHE A 158 37.38 -1.72 -9.84
N SER A 159 36.70 -0.59 -10.03
CA SER A 159 36.96 0.66 -9.31
C SER A 159 36.44 0.65 -7.87
N TYR A 160 35.27 0.07 -7.62
CA TYR A 160 34.70 -0.09 -6.28
C TYR A 160 35.23 -1.37 -5.63
N LYS A 161 35.82 -1.24 -4.44
CA LYS A 161 36.45 -2.35 -3.70
C LYS A 161 36.12 -2.28 -2.22
N VAL A 162 36.13 -3.43 -1.56
CA VAL A 162 35.96 -3.52 -0.10
C VAL A 162 37.01 -2.68 0.61
N GLY A 163 36.57 -1.87 1.58
CA GLY A 163 37.41 -1.00 2.41
C GLY A 163 38.01 0.21 1.67
N LYS A 164 37.79 0.37 0.37
CA LYS A 164 38.34 1.48 -0.41
C LYS A 164 37.29 2.54 -0.72
N THR A 165 37.49 3.75 -0.23
CA THR A 165 36.63 4.89 -0.53
C THR A 165 36.64 5.22 -2.02
N SER A 166 35.46 5.33 -2.62
CA SER A 166 35.23 5.70 -4.02
C SER A 166 34.10 6.73 -4.10
N THR A 167 34.07 7.53 -5.16
CA THR A 167 32.98 8.51 -5.39
C THR A 167 32.02 7.94 -6.43
N THR A 168 30.74 7.91 -6.09
CA THR A 168 29.66 7.50 -7.02
C THR A 168 29.46 8.54 -8.12
N SER A 169 28.82 8.15 -9.22
CA SER A 169 28.50 9.03 -10.36
C SER A 169 27.61 10.20 -9.98
N ASP A 170 26.82 10.07 -8.90
CA ASP A 170 26.02 11.14 -8.29
C ASP A 170 26.72 11.87 -7.12
N GLY A 171 28.04 11.68 -6.96
CA GLY A 171 28.89 12.52 -6.10
C GLY A 171 29.00 12.09 -4.64
N TYR A 172 28.47 10.92 -4.25
CA TYR A 172 28.55 10.44 -2.87
C TYR A 172 29.83 9.64 -2.63
N SER A 173 30.48 9.91 -1.50
CA SER A 173 31.58 9.08 -1.01
C SER A 173 31.03 7.80 -0.37
N VAL A 174 31.50 6.64 -0.85
CA VAL A 174 31.12 5.30 -0.38
C VAL A 174 32.37 4.46 -0.12
N THR A 175 32.33 3.65 0.93
CA THR A 175 33.39 2.70 1.29
C THR A 175 32.74 1.35 1.54
N PRO A 176 32.61 0.48 0.51
CA PRO A 176 31.95 -0.81 0.65
C PRO A 176 32.56 -1.63 1.80
N GLN A 177 31.72 -2.11 2.72
CA GLN A 177 32.16 -2.92 3.87
C GLN A 177 32.27 -4.41 3.52
N ASN A 178 31.58 -4.85 2.47
CA ASN A 178 31.60 -6.23 2.00
C ASN A 178 31.58 -6.29 0.46
N GLN A 179 31.81 -7.49 -0.08
CA GLN A 179 31.95 -7.67 -1.53
C GLN A 179 30.61 -7.46 -2.24
N ALA A 180 29.49 -7.82 -1.63
CA ALA A 180 28.17 -7.65 -2.21
C ALA A 180 27.79 -6.18 -2.44
N THR A 181 28.09 -5.33 -1.46
CA THR A 181 27.94 -3.88 -1.59
C THR A 181 28.87 -3.34 -2.69
N ALA A 182 30.12 -3.81 -2.78
CA ALA A 182 31.02 -3.41 -3.86
C ALA A 182 30.46 -3.81 -5.23
N ASN A 183 29.98 -5.04 -5.39
CA ASN A 183 29.38 -5.57 -6.61
C ASN A 183 28.19 -4.74 -7.10
N LEU A 184 27.33 -4.29 -6.17
CA LEU A 184 26.20 -3.43 -6.46
C LEU A 184 26.64 -2.06 -7.02
N TYR A 185 27.69 -1.45 -6.47
CA TYR A 185 28.25 -0.22 -7.02
C TYR A 185 29.00 -0.40 -8.35
N ILE A 186 29.63 -1.57 -8.57
CA ILE A 186 30.19 -1.92 -9.88
C ILE A 186 29.07 -1.99 -10.92
N TYR A 187 27.95 -2.62 -10.58
CA TYR A 187 26.79 -2.75 -11.47
C TYR A 187 26.09 -1.42 -11.72
N THR A 188 25.81 -0.67 -10.65
CA THR A 188 25.09 0.60 -10.67
C THR A 188 25.92 1.61 -9.86
N PRO A 189 26.75 2.46 -10.49
CA PRO A 189 27.66 3.37 -9.80
C PRO A 189 26.94 4.62 -9.24
N PHE A 190 25.72 4.48 -8.72
CA PHE A 190 24.90 5.55 -8.17
C PHE A 190 24.50 5.21 -6.74
N HIS A 191 24.64 6.16 -5.82
CA HIS A 191 24.07 6.05 -4.47
C HIS A 191 22.54 6.04 -4.56
N GLY A 192 21.98 7.04 -5.23
CA GLY A 192 20.56 7.23 -5.47
C GLY A 192 19.79 7.86 -4.31
N SER A 193 18.54 8.27 -4.56
CA SER A 193 17.65 8.88 -3.57
C SER A 193 16.17 8.84 -4.03
N ASP A 194 15.24 9.26 -3.17
CA ASP A 194 13.82 9.37 -3.53
C ASP A 194 13.52 10.51 -4.52
N SER A 195 14.34 11.55 -4.56
CA SER A 195 14.12 12.76 -5.38
C SER A 195 14.96 12.80 -6.66
N GLY A 196 15.59 11.68 -7.05
CA GLY A 196 16.53 11.63 -8.17
C GLY A 196 16.69 10.24 -8.77
N ILE A 197 17.92 9.87 -9.13
CA ILE A 197 18.23 8.53 -9.64
C ILE A 197 17.99 7.53 -8.51
N GLY A 198 17.24 6.45 -8.75
CA GLY A 198 16.95 5.45 -7.72
C GLY A 198 18.20 4.70 -7.24
N GLY A 199 19.08 4.31 -8.17
CA GLY A 199 20.40 3.73 -7.86
C GLY A 199 20.36 2.56 -6.88
N ASN A 200 21.37 2.48 -6.01
CA ASN A 200 21.46 1.49 -4.96
C ASN A 200 20.43 1.69 -3.83
N TYR A 201 20.00 2.92 -3.59
CA TYR A 201 18.92 3.23 -2.66
C TYR A 201 17.60 2.54 -3.05
N SER A 202 17.26 2.53 -4.34
CA SER A 202 16.07 1.83 -4.86
C SER A 202 16.18 0.32 -4.67
N PHE A 203 17.35 -0.27 -4.94
CA PHE A 203 17.59 -1.70 -4.67
C PHE A 203 17.41 -2.01 -3.18
N TRP A 204 17.99 -1.19 -2.30
CA TRP A 204 17.87 -1.37 -0.86
C TRP A 204 16.41 -1.29 -0.38
N LYS A 205 15.59 -0.38 -0.93
CA LYS A 205 14.15 -0.32 -0.62
C LYS A 205 13.43 -1.60 -1.00
N VAL A 206 13.68 -2.12 -2.21
CA VAL A 206 13.11 -3.38 -2.69
C VAL A 206 13.54 -4.54 -1.80
N TRP A 207 14.85 -4.64 -1.52
CA TRP A 207 15.41 -5.69 -0.67
C TRP A 207 14.80 -5.66 0.73
N THR A 208 14.80 -4.50 1.37
CA THR A 208 14.30 -4.32 2.74
C THR A 208 12.82 -4.67 2.83
N ARG A 209 12.01 -4.23 1.85
CA ARG A 209 10.58 -4.50 1.79
C ARG A 209 10.28 -6.00 1.79
N TYR A 210 10.85 -6.77 0.86
CA TYR A 210 10.52 -8.18 0.72
C TYR A 210 11.35 -9.09 1.63
N PHE A 211 12.64 -8.82 1.77
CA PHE A 211 13.61 -9.74 2.35
C PHE A 211 14.34 -9.21 3.59
N GLY A 212 14.14 -7.94 3.96
CA GLY A 212 14.75 -7.35 5.16
C GLY A 212 14.26 -7.99 6.46
N LYS A 213 15.17 -8.11 7.45
CA LYS A 213 14.87 -8.66 8.78
C LYS A 213 14.04 -7.71 9.66
N GLN A 214 14.03 -6.42 9.36
CA GLN A 214 13.29 -5.39 10.12
C GLN A 214 11.83 -5.31 9.65
N LYS A 215 10.98 -6.22 10.16
CA LYS A 215 9.56 -6.32 9.75
C LYS A 215 8.58 -5.59 10.66
N TYR A 216 8.99 -5.26 11.88
CA TYR A 216 8.16 -4.49 12.82
C TYR A 216 8.30 -2.99 12.56
N PRO A 217 7.19 -2.28 12.35
CA PRO A 217 7.21 -0.86 12.00
C PRO A 217 7.37 0.04 13.24
N ASP A 218 7.54 1.33 12.99
CA ASP A 218 7.63 2.33 14.05
C ASP A 218 6.37 2.36 14.93
N GLY A 219 6.59 2.47 16.24
CA GLY A 219 5.56 2.44 17.27
C GLY A 219 5.41 1.07 17.93
N THR A 220 5.78 -0.02 17.26
CA THR A 220 5.74 -1.37 17.82
C THR A 220 6.67 -1.49 19.03
N VAL A 221 6.21 -2.19 20.06
CA VAL A 221 7.05 -2.56 21.21
C VAL A 221 7.32 -4.05 21.15
N LEU A 222 8.58 -4.43 21.06
CA LEU A 222 9.06 -5.79 21.10
C LEU A 222 9.39 -6.19 22.53
N ARG A 223 9.13 -7.44 22.87
CA ARG A 223 9.48 -8.05 24.15
C ARG A 223 10.20 -9.37 23.90
N ASN A 224 11.22 -9.69 24.67
CA ASN A 224 11.81 -11.03 24.65
C ASN A 224 11.24 -11.92 25.77
N SER A 225 11.69 -13.17 25.83
CA SER A 225 11.34 -14.14 26.86
C SER A 225 11.70 -13.67 28.28
N ASN A 226 12.77 -12.89 28.43
CA ASN A 226 13.21 -12.31 29.71
C ASN A 226 12.38 -11.11 30.16
N GLY A 227 11.47 -10.60 29.32
CA GLY A 227 10.56 -9.52 29.67
C GLY A 227 11.09 -8.10 29.42
N SER A 228 12.29 -7.96 28.85
CA SER A 228 12.82 -6.68 28.39
C SER A 228 11.97 -6.12 27.25
N LEU A 229 11.79 -4.80 27.21
CA LEU A 229 10.90 -4.12 26.28
C LEU A 229 11.67 -3.13 25.41
N TRP A 230 11.45 -3.17 24.10
CA TRP A 230 12.08 -2.26 23.14
C TRP A 230 11.07 -1.64 22.20
N LYS A 231 11.01 -0.31 22.17
CA LYS A 231 10.23 0.42 21.19
C LYS A 231 10.98 0.52 19.87
N ILE A 232 10.35 0.13 18.77
CA ILE A 232 10.82 0.45 17.43
C ILE A 232 10.41 1.88 17.11
N GLN A 233 11.38 2.72 16.78
CA GLN A 233 11.15 4.12 16.47
C GLN A 233 12.24 4.64 15.52
N ASN A 234 11.83 5.17 14.37
CA ASN A 234 12.71 5.67 13.32
C ASN A 234 13.71 4.60 12.86
N GLY A 235 13.25 3.35 12.76
CA GLY A 235 14.11 2.22 12.42
C GLY A 235 15.13 1.81 13.49
N GLU A 236 15.17 2.46 14.66
CA GLU A 236 16.01 2.07 15.81
C GLU A 236 15.17 1.33 16.86
N LYS A 237 15.84 0.50 17.68
CA LYS A 237 15.27 -0.02 18.92
C LYS A 237 15.64 0.88 20.09
N ARG A 238 14.68 1.20 20.94
CA ARG A 238 14.89 1.98 22.16
C ARG A 238 14.41 1.16 23.36
N GLU A 239 15.33 0.79 24.23
CA GLU A 239 15.04 0.00 25.42
C GLU A 239 14.22 0.80 26.44
N TYR A 240 13.17 0.21 27.00
CA TYR A 240 12.54 0.73 28.21
C TYR A 240 13.32 0.26 29.43
N ILE A 241 13.99 1.19 30.11
CA ILE A 241 14.79 0.88 31.32
C ILE A 241 13.89 0.39 32.46
N SER A 242 12.64 0.87 32.50
CA SER A 242 11.64 0.45 33.48
C SER A 242 10.37 0.00 32.79
N LYS A 243 9.86 -1.15 33.22
CA LYS A 243 8.56 -1.67 32.78
C LYS A 243 7.42 -0.69 33.09
N THR A 244 7.52 0.09 34.18
CA THR A 244 6.53 1.11 34.56
C THR A 244 6.37 2.17 33.48
N ALA A 245 7.49 2.64 32.88
CA ALA A 245 7.46 3.64 31.82
C ALA A 245 6.67 3.20 30.56
N TYR A 246 6.51 1.88 30.38
CA TYR A 246 5.66 1.32 29.33
C TYR A 246 4.20 1.13 29.78
N LEU A 247 4.00 0.54 30.97
CA LEU A 247 2.67 0.12 31.46
C LEU A 247 1.72 1.27 31.79
N GLU A 248 2.21 2.47 32.05
CA GLU A 248 1.35 3.63 32.34
C GLU A 248 0.37 3.97 31.19
N HIS A 249 0.73 3.62 29.94
CA HIS A 249 -0.02 4.03 28.74
C HIS A 249 -0.28 2.87 27.78
N SER A 250 0.16 1.67 28.13
CA SER A 250 0.08 0.50 27.27
C SER A 250 -0.16 -0.76 28.08
N ARG A 251 -0.78 -1.75 27.44
CA ARG A 251 -1.00 -3.05 28.04
C ARG A 251 0.16 -3.96 27.67
N LEU A 252 0.55 -4.85 28.58
CA LEU A 252 1.65 -5.77 28.30
C LEU A 252 1.37 -6.71 27.10
N GLU A 253 0.09 -6.99 26.85
CA GLU A 253 -0.39 -7.74 25.67
C GLU A 253 -0.20 -7.01 24.33
N ASP A 254 -0.08 -5.67 24.35
CA ASP A 254 0.21 -4.89 23.13
C ASP A 254 1.66 -5.14 22.67
N ALA A 255 2.58 -5.53 23.56
CA ALA A 255 3.97 -5.85 23.21
C ALA A 255 4.07 -7.19 22.46
N ILE A 256 5.00 -7.26 21.50
CA ILE A 256 5.19 -8.41 20.61
C ILE A 256 6.34 -9.27 21.09
N LEU A 257 6.04 -10.51 21.46
CA LEU A 257 7.06 -11.48 21.85
C LEU A 257 7.86 -11.88 20.61
N VAL A 258 9.18 -11.69 20.67
CA VAL A 258 10.12 -12.03 19.60
C VAL A 258 11.41 -12.58 20.17
N GLU A 259 12.20 -13.24 19.32
CA GLU A 259 13.55 -13.69 19.64
C GLU A 259 14.55 -12.53 19.75
N ASP A 260 15.61 -12.72 20.54
CA ASP A 260 16.65 -11.71 20.74
C ASP A 260 17.35 -11.32 19.42
N GLU A 261 17.47 -12.23 18.45
CA GLU A 261 18.03 -11.93 17.13
C GLU A 261 17.20 -10.88 16.37
N THR A 262 15.87 -10.98 16.46
CA THR A 262 14.95 -10.03 15.84
C THR A 262 15.18 -8.63 16.39
N ILE A 263 15.31 -8.50 17.72
CA ILE A 263 15.66 -7.24 18.37
C ILE A 263 17.07 -6.80 17.97
N ALA A 264 18.05 -7.71 17.91
CA ALA A 264 19.41 -7.42 17.48
C ALA A 264 19.49 -6.82 16.06
N SER A 265 18.54 -7.15 15.18
CA SER A 265 18.47 -6.64 13.81
C SER A 265 18.20 -5.12 13.68
N TYR A 266 17.71 -4.48 14.74
CA TYR A 266 17.49 -3.04 14.79
C TYR A 266 18.69 -2.32 15.43
N PRO A 267 19.21 -1.23 14.80
CA PRO A 267 20.19 -0.36 15.42
C PRO A 267 19.75 0.13 16.79
N ALA A 268 20.68 0.21 17.75
CA ALA A 268 20.39 0.70 19.09
C ALA A 268 20.25 2.23 19.09
N GLY A 269 19.08 2.70 19.54
CA GLY A 269 18.80 4.10 19.82
C GLY A 269 18.88 4.40 21.32
N ALA A 270 18.70 5.67 21.68
CA ALA A 270 18.72 6.10 23.08
C ALA A 270 17.60 5.43 23.91
N ALA A 271 17.95 4.85 25.06
CA ALA A 271 16.98 4.20 25.93
C ALA A 271 15.89 5.17 26.44
N ILE A 272 14.69 4.64 26.69
CA ILE A 272 13.56 5.30 27.30
C ILE A 272 13.66 5.10 28.81
N LYS A 273 14.26 6.10 29.46
CA LYS A 273 14.54 6.10 30.90
C LYS A 273 13.39 6.68 31.72
N PHE A 274 12.74 7.72 31.19
CA PHE A 274 11.78 8.52 31.93
C PHE A 274 10.35 8.08 31.63
N ALA A 275 9.54 8.03 32.69
CA ALA A 275 8.10 7.79 32.59
C ALA A 275 7.42 8.92 31.80
N ASN A 276 6.23 8.64 31.26
CA ASN A 276 5.47 9.70 30.60
C ASN A 276 4.99 10.71 31.65
N TYR A 277 4.86 11.97 31.26
CA TYR A 277 4.58 13.11 32.15
C TYR A 277 5.67 13.40 33.20
N SER A 278 6.86 12.81 33.07
CA SER A 278 8.02 13.23 33.87
C SER A 278 8.39 14.69 33.57
N LEU A 279 8.78 15.41 34.62
CA LEU A 279 9.40 16.73 34.52
C LEU A 279 10.90 16.58 34.48
N LEU A 280 11.51 16.99 33.37
CA LEU A 280 12.95 16.87 33.14
C LEU A 280 13.61 18.25 33.06
N LYS A 281 14.58 18.49 33.92
CA LYS A 281 15.46 19.66 33.86
C LYS A 281 16.70 19.33 33.06
N ASP A 282 16.91 20.06 31.97
CA ASP A 282 18.14 20.00 31.19
C ASP A 282 19.31 20.52 32.05
N THR A 283 20.28 19.66 32.35
CA THR A 283 21.41 20.01 33.20
C THR A 283 22.32 21.08 32.58
N THR A 284 22.29 21.25 31.25
CA THR A 284 23.09 22.26 30.54
C THR A 284 22.36 23.59 30.46
N THR A 285 21.10 23.58 30.03
CA THR A 285 20.35 24.83 29.77
C THR A 285 19.49 25.29 30.94
N SER A 286 19.35 24.46 31.99
CA SER A 286 18.44 24.64 33.12
C SER A 286 16.95 24.76 32.76
N LYS A 287 16.59 24.53 31.49
CA LYS A 287 15.19 24.51 31.02
C LYS A 287 14.46 23.27 31.54
N ILE A 288 13.20 23.44 31.91
CA ILE A 288 12.35 22.35 32.41
C ILE A 288 11.38 21.94 31.30
N TYR A 289 11.25 20.64 31.09
CA TYR A 289 10.39 20.05 30.07
C TYR A 289 9.41 19.08 30.71
N LEU A 290 8.14 19.14 30.33
CA LEU A 290 7.19 18.06 30.52
C LEU A 290 7.33 17.06 29.37
N ILE A 291 7.54 15.78 29.68
CA ILE A 291 7.53 14.72 28.68
C ILE A 291 6.10 14.26 28.42
N ASP A 292 5.64 14.33 27.18
CA ASP A 292 4.37 13.75 26.71
C ASP A 292 4.68 12.74 25.60
N ARG A 293 4.71 11.47 25.96
CA ARG A 293 5.04 10.30 25.16
C ARG A 293 6.42 10.43 24.52
N ASN A 294 6.50 10.91 23.29
CA ASN A 294 7.75 11.11 22.55
C ASN A 294 8.08 12.59 22.34
N VAL A 295 7.36 13.48 23.02
CA VAL A 295 7.46 14.92 22.88
C VAL A 295 7.98 15.52 24.18
N LYS A 296 8.93 16.46 24.10
CA LYS A 296 9.33 17.32 25.22
C LYS A 296 8.68 18.68 25.06
N ARG A 297 8.05 19.18 26.12
CA ARG A 297 7.31 20.44 26.11
C ARG A 297 7.94 21.39 27.11
N HIS A 298 8.65 22.40 26.61
CA HIS A 298 9.33 23.37 27.46
C HIS A 298 8.30 24.17 28.28
N ILE A 299 8.47 24.17 29.59
CA ILE A 299 7.71 25.00 30.51
C ILE A 299 8.43 26.35 30.61
N THR A 300 7.78 27.41 30.12
CA THR A 300 8.44 28.70 29.88
C THR A 300 8.50 29.58 31.13
N THR A 301 7.61 29.37 32.10
CA THR A 301 7.52 30.21 33.30
C THR A 301 7.34 29.36 34.58
N PRO A 302 7.85 29.81 35.74
CA PRO A 302 7.62 29.13 37.03
C PRO A 302 6.14 29.05 37.40
N GLU A 303 5.34 30.04 37.01
CA GLU A 303 3.90 30.03 37.25
C GLU A 303 3.19 28.96 36.42
N ALA A 304 3.62 28.73 35.17
CA ALA A 304 3.11 27.62 34.36
C ALA A 304 3.41 26.27 35.03
N LEU A 305 4.62 26.08 35.58
CA LEU A 305 4.97 24.89 36.36
C LEU A 305 4.08 24.72 37.59
N ARG A 306 3.84 25.81 38.35
CA ARG A 306 2.98 25.80 39.54
C ARG A 306 1.55 25.40 39.20
N LYS A 307 1.00 25.90 38.09
CA LYS A 307 -0.37 25.58 37.63
C LYS A 307 -0.54 24.12 37.19
N LEU A 308 0.54 23.43 36.81
CA LEU A 308 0.48 21.99 36.51
C LEU A 308 0.28 21.13 37.77
N GLY A 309 0.51 21.68 38.96
CA GLY A 309 0.28 20.98 40.23
C GLY A 309 1.35 19.96 40.61
N PHE A 310 2.49 19.94 39.92
CA PHE A 310 3.62 19.07 40.28
C PHE A 310 4.39 19.61 41.49
N ASN A 311 4.93 18.70 42.29
CA ASN A 311 5.87 19.04 43.35
C ASN A 311 7.25 19.33 42.72
N PRO A 312 7.93 20.44 43.03
CA PRO A 312 9.27 20.73 42.54
C PRO A 312 10.30 19.61 42.78
N GLU A 313 10.10 18.76 43.80
CA GLU A 313 10.95 17.59 44.07
C GLU A 313 10.78 16.46 43.04
N GLU A 314 9.72 16.47 42.24
CA GLU A 314 9.47 15.49 41.15
C GLU A 314 10.29 15.80 39.89
N ILE A 315 10.96 16.96 39.84
CA ILE A 315 11.80 17.36 38.70
C ILE A 315 13.06 16.52 38.69
N GLN A 316 13.19 15.67 37.67
CA GLN A 316 14.36 14.84 37.45
C GLN A 316 15.37 15.57 36.55
N ASN A 317 16.66 15.32 36.77
CA ASN A 317 17.68 15.85 35.88
C ASN A 317 17.83 14.95 34.64
N ALA A 318 17.97 15.58 33.47
CA ALA A 318 18.29 14.91 32.21
C ALA A 318 19.37 15.70 31.46
N THR A 319 20.25 14.98 30.78
CA THR A 319 21.25 15.59 29.90
C THR A 319 20.60 16.10 28.61
N THR A 320 21.21 17.09 27.97
CA THR A 320 20.77 17.59 26.67
C THR A 320 20.72 16.47 25.61
N ALA A 321 21.61 15.48 25.69
CA ALA A 321 21.63 14.31 24.81
C ALA A 321 20.42 13.38 25.04
N GLU A 322 20.06 13.10 26.29
CA GLU A 322 18.84 12.33 26.61
C GLU A 322 17.59 13.04 26.08
N LEU A 323 17.52 14.37 26.24
CA LEU A 323 16.42 15.20 25.76
C LEU A 323 16.38 15.36 24.23
N ALA A 324 17.49 15.20 23.52
CA ALA A 324 17.53 15.29 22.05
C ALA A 324 16.73 14.16 21.37
N SER A 325 16.50 13.04 22.08
CA SER A 325 15.70 11.90 21.58
C SER A 325 14.19 12.15 21.58
N TYR A 326 13.72 13.22 22.22
CA TYR A 326 12.32 13.63 22.25
C TYR A 326 12.08 14.76 21.24
N ARG A 327 10.96 14.70 20.52
CA ARG A 327 10.54 15.75 19.59
C ARG A 327 10.12 17.00 20.37
N ASP A 328 10.40 18.18 19.85
CA ASP A 328 9.88 19.41 20.45
C ASP A 328 8.36 19.49 20.27
N GLY A 329 7.66 19.84 21.35
CA GLY A 329 6.23 20.11 21.37
C GLY A 329 5.91 21.55 21.70
N PHE A 330 4.62 21.87 21.69
CA PHE A 330 4.14 23.18 22.12
C PHE A 330 4.61 23.49 23.54
N HIS A 331 5.15 24.68 23.70
CA HIS A 331 5.53 25.24 24.98
C HIS A 331 4.34 25.29 25.94
N ILE A 332 4.62 25.24 27.24
CA ILE A 332 3.64 25.36 28.31
C ILE A 332 3.93 26.67 29.03
N ASP A 333 3.07 27.65 28.80
CA ASP A 333 3.04 28.92 29.51
C ASP A 333 1.80 29.00 30.43
N GLU A 334 1.63 30.13 31.12
CA GLU A 334 0.54 30.35 32.06
C GLU A 334 -0.87 30.37 31.42
N SER A 335 -0.96 30.44 30.09
CA SER A 335 -2.21 30.39 29.32
C SER A 335 -2.58 28.97 28.86
N ALA A 336 -1.68 27.99 29.04
CA ALA A 336 -1.90 26.63 28.60
C ALA A 336 -3.14 26.00 29.26
N ILE A 337 -4.13 25.64 28.45
CA ILE A 337 -5.36 24.98 28.89
C ILE A 337 -5.16 23.46 28.80
N ASN A 338 -5.29 22.74 29.91
CA ASN A 338 -5.17 21.27 29.97
C ASN A 338 -3.91 20.72 29.28
N PRO A 339 -2.70 21.18 29.63
CA PRO A 339 -1.47 20.79 28.95
C PRO A 339 -1.15 19.29 29.04
N THR A 340 -1.49 18.60 30.14
CA THR A 340 -1.30 17.14 30.29
C THR A 340 -2.37 16.32 29.54
N GLY A 341 -3.44 16.98 29.12
CA GLY A 341 -4.57 16.41 28.42
C GLY A 341 -5.51 15.63 29.33
N GLU A 342 -6.80 15.65 29.01
CA GLU A 342 -7.86 14.99 29.78
C GLU A 342 -8.90 14.32 28.89
N LEU A 343 -9.62 13.35 29.44
CA LEU A 343 -10.78 12.74 28.78
C LEU A 343 -12.05 13.37 29.35
N ILE A 344 -12.93 13.80 28.46
CA ILE A 344 -14.15 14.51 28.82
C ILE A 344 -15.33 13.81 28.14
N LYS A 345 -16.37 13.48 28.91
CA LYS A 345 -17.61 12.89 28.43
C LYS A 345 -18.73 13.93 28.48
N ASN A 346 -19.38 14.15 27.35
CA ASN A 346 -20.56 15.01 27.26
C ASN A 346 -21.73 14.35 28.00
N THR A 347 -22.26 15.00 29.03
CA THR A 347 -23.39 14.46 29.81
C THR A 347 -24.69 14.37 29.03
N SER A 348 -24.85 15.16 27.96
CA SER A 348 -26.07 15.21 27.14
C SER A 348 -26.05 14.20 25.99
N THR A 349 -24.91 14.06 25.30
CA THR A 349 -24.79 13.18 24.11
C THR A 349 -24.10 11.86 24.41
N GLY A 350 -23.38 11.75 25.53
CA GLY A 350 -22.56 10.58 25.87
C GLY A 350 -21.23 10.49 25.13
N GLU A 351 -20.97 11.39 24.18
CA GLU A 351 -19.74 11.43 23.38
C GLU A 351 -18.52 11.69 24.25
N ILE A 352 -17.39 11.07 23.90
CA ILE A 352 -16.13 11.20 24.62
C ILE A 352 -15.12 11.95 23.75
N PHE A 353 -14.40 12.88 24.37
CA PHE A 353 -13.37 13.69 23.75
C PHE A 353 -12.07 13.60 24.55
N PHE A 354 -10.94 13.53 23.86
CA PHE A 354 -9.66 13.89 24.45
C PHE A 354 -9.49 15.40 24.30
N SER A 355 -9.16 16.12 25.36
CA SER A 355 -8.88 17.55 25.34
C SER A 355 -7.45 17.82 25.74
N GLN A 356 -6.74 18.65 24.98
CA GLN A 356 -5.38 19.10 25.30
C GLN A 356 -5.13 20.45 24.64
N ASN A 357 -4.46 21.37 25.33
CA ASN A 357 -4.08 22.69 24.83
C ASN A 357 -5.26 23.52 24.28
N GLY A 358 -6.43 23.42 24.93
CA GLY A 358 -7.64 24.13 24.49
C GLY A 358 -8.35 23.52 23.28
N PHE A 359 -7.85 22.41 22.72
CA PHE A 359 -8.54 21.65 21.68
C PHE A 359 -9.32 20.47 22.26
N LYS A 360 -10.35 20.02 21.55
CA LYS A 360 -11.08 18.76 21.80
C LYS A 360 -11.03 17.86 20.56
N TYR A 361 -10.79 16.59 20.76
CA TYR A 361 -10.66 15.59 19.70
C TYR A 361 -11.62 14.43 20.00
N GLN A 362 -12.56 14.17 19.11
CA GLN A 362 -13.59 13.16 19.33
C GLN A 362 -12.98 11.75 19.34
N LEU A 363 -13.37 10.94 20.33
CA LEU A 363 -13.21 9.49 20.29
C LEU A 363 -14.50 8.95 19.66
N ILE A 364 -14.42 8.61 18.38
CA ILE A 364 -15.59 8.20 17.59
C ILE A 364 -16.15 6.83 17.98
N ASP A 365 -15.41 6.08 18.80
CA ASP A 365 -15.82 4.79 19.35
C ASP A 365 -15.08 4.51 20.67
N THR A 366 -15.69 3.71 21.56
CA THR A 366 -15.12 3.36 22.87
C THR A 366 -13.84 2.53 22.75
N THR A 367 -13.64 1.81 21.65
CA THR A 367 -12.38 1.09 21.39
C THR A 367 -11.17 2.03 21.36
N VAL A 368 -11.32 3.29 20.94
CA VAL A 368 -10.23 4.28 20.98
C VAL A 368 -9.87 4.61 22.43
N LEU A 369 -10.86 4.68 23.32
CA LEU A 369 -10.64 4.89 24.75
C LEU A 369 -9.85 3.72 25.35
N GLU A 370 -10.31 2.49 25.12
CA GLU A 370 -9.71 1.27 25.64
C GLU A 370 -8.26 1.07 25.17
N LEU A 371 -7.99 1.34 23.89
CA LEU A 371 -6.68 1.08 23.28
C LEU A 371 -5.66 2.20 23.53
N ASN A 372 -6.08 3.47 23.50
CA ASN A 372 -5.16 4.60 23.68
C ASN A 372 -5.01 5.01 25.14
N TYR A 373 -6.02 4.79 25.98
CA TYR A 373 -6.09 5.30 27.34
C TYR A 373 -6.57 4.23 28.34
N PRO A 374 -5.97 3.03 28.38
CA PRO A 374 -6.48 1.86 29.12
C PRO A 374 -6.65 2.09 30.63
N SER A 375 -5.94 3.05 31.21
CA SER A 375 -5.96 3.35 32.65
C SER A 375 -6.57 4.70 32.99
N ARG A 376 -7.27 5.36 32.04
CA ARG A 376 -7.86 6.68 32.26
C ARG A 376 -9.38 6.63 32.15
N SER A 377 -10.06 7.41 32.99
CA SER A 377 -11.49 7.64 32.94
C SER A 377 -11.80 9.05 32.41
N ALA A 378 -12.98 9.19 31.80
CA ALA A 378 -13.47 10.47 31.33
C ALA A 378 -14.22 11.20 32.45
N ARG A 379 -13.89 12.47 32.70
CA ARG A 379 -14.71 13.32 33.57
C ARG A 379 -15.97 13.76 32.83
N SER A 380 -17.05 13.96 33.56
CA SER A 380 -18.28 14.52 32.99
C SER A 380 -18.15 16.03 32.75
N ALA A 381 -18.67 16.53 31.63
CA ALA A 381 -18.75 17.96 31.33
C ALA A 381 -20.02 18.31 30.55
N SER A 382 -20.43 19.58 30.66
CA SER A 382 -21.57 20.11 29.93
C SER A 382 -21.25 20.37 28.45
N SER A 383 -22.27 20.43 27.59
CA SER A 383 -22.10 20.83 26.19
C SER A 383 -21.54 22.25 26.05
N THR A 384 -21.87 23.17 26.98
CA THR A 384 -21.33 24.55 26.99
C THR A 384 -19.82 24.57 27.18
N GLU A 385 -19.32 23.80 28.14
CA GLU A 385 -17.89 23.70 28.42
C GLU A 385 -17.13 23.08 27.24
N LEU A 386 -17.67 22.01 26.65
CA LEU A 386 -17.10 21.40 25.45
C LEU A 386 -17.12 22.34 24.25
N ASN A 387 -18.13 23.20 24.10
CA ASN A 387 -18.23 24.15 22.99
C ASN A 387 -17.25 25.32 23.12
N ALA A 388 -16.68 25.56 24.30
CA ALA A 388 -15.61 26.54 24.50
C ALA A 388 -14.24 26.04 23.99
N LEU A 389 -14.07 24.73 23.77
CA LEU A 389 -12.84 24.14 23.25
C LEU A 389 -12.85 24.10 21.71
N TYR A 390 -11.68 24.34 21.11
CA TYR A 390 -11.52 24.31 19.65
C TYR A 390 -11.62 22.87 19.12
N PRO A 391 -12.43 22.58 18.10
CA PRO A 391 -12.55 21.24 17.55
C PRO A 391 -11.27 20.85 16.80
N GLY A 392 -10.73 19.66 17.09
CA GLY A 392 -9.67 19.00 16.36
C GLY A 392 -10.17 17.74 15.63
N SER A 393 -9.31 17.14 14.82
CA SER A 393 -9.63 15.89 14.11
C SER A 393 -9.90 14.73 15.08
N PRO A 394 -10.75 13.76 14.72
CA PRO A 394 -10.97 12.57 15.55
C PRO A 394 -9.66 11.88 15.96
N GLN A 395 -9.63 11.35 17.19
CA GLN A 395 -8.46 10.64 17.73
C GLN A 395 -8.23 9.34 16.97
N LYS A 396 -7.05 9.23 16.35
CA LYS A 396 -6.54 7.98 15.76
C LYS A 396 -6.10 7.02 16.85
N LEU A 397 -5.99 5.74 16.52
CA LEU A 397 -5.33 4.76 17.38
C LEU A 397 -3.84 5.10 17.49
N LYS A 398 -3.24 4.83 18.67
CA LYS A 398 -1.80 4.98 18.88
C LYS A 398 -1.03 4.02 17.95
N ASP A 399 0.20 4.39 17.61
CA ASP A 399 1.08 3.54 16.82
C ASP A 399 1.50 2.27 17.60
N GLY A 400 1.79 1.20 16.87
CA GLY A 400 2.22 -0.09 17.40
C GLY A 400 1.10 -1.07 17.76
N LEU A 401 -0.16 -0.74 17.46
CA LEU A 401 -1.31 -1.60 17.77
C LEU A 401 -1.62 -2.57 16.64
N LEU A 402 -1.76 -3.85 16.98
CA LEU A 402 -2.27 -4.89 16.09
C LEU A 402 -3.79 -4.95 16.20
N ILE A 403 -4.49 -4.69 15.11
CA ILE A 403 -5.96 -4.57 15.05
C ILE A 403 -6.51 -5.39 13.89
N ARG A 404 -7.79 -5.79 13.98
CA ARG A 404 -8.49 -6.46 12.89
C ARG A 404 -9.82 -5.79 12.58
N ASP A 405 -10.24 -5.89 11.32
CA ASP A 405 -11.57 -5.47 10.89
C ASP A 405 -12.60 -6.62 11.00
N SER A 406 -13.86 -6.32 10.71
CA SER A 406 -14.96 -7.29 10.73
C SER A 406 -14.85 -8.40 9.68
N ASN A 407 -14.01 -8.23 8.66
CA ASN A 407 -13.75 -9.23 7.63
C ASN A 407 -12.58 -10.14 8.00
N GLY A 408 -11.93 -9.90 9.15
CA GLY A 408 -10.77 -10.65 9.61
C GLY A 408 -9.43 -10.13 9.05
N SER A 409 -9.42 -9.04 8.28
CA SER A 409 -8.15 -8.46 7.82
C SER A 409 -7.41 -7.83 8.99
N VAL A 410 -6.11 -8.10 9.09
CA VAL A 410 -5.27 -7.62 10.19
C VAL A 410 -4.38 -6.47 9.73
N TYR A 411 -4.19 -5.49 10.62
CA TYR A 411 -3.35 -4.32 10.39
C TYR A 411 -2.50 -4.03 11.62
N ILE A 412 -1.36 -3.38 11.41
CA ILE A 412 -0.61 -2.73 12.48
C ILE A 412 -0.58 -1.21 12.25
N THR A 413 -0.82 -0.43 13.30
CA THR A 413 -0.78 1.04 13.22
C THR A 413 0.65 1.55 13.30
N SER A 414 1.03 2.49 12.45
CA SER A 414 2.39 3.09 12.48
C SER A 414 2.37 4.45 11.79
N LYS A 415 2.94 5.48 12.43
CA LYS A 415 2.97 6.86 11.95
C LYS A 415 1.59 7.38 11.49
N GLY A 416 0.52 6.97 12.17
CA GLY A 416 -0.86 7.33 11.79
C GLY A 416 -1.40 6.66 10.53
N LEU A 417 -0.68 5.67 9.97
CA LEU A 417 -1.13 4.76 8.93
C LEU A 417 -1.68 3.46 9.53
N LYS A 418 -2.38 2.68 8.71
CA LYS A 418 -2.65 1.26 8.94
C LYS A 418 -1.86 0.45 7.91
N LEU A 419 -0.98 -0.43 8.37
CA LEU A 419 -0.16 -1.29 7.53
C LEU A 419 -0.81 -2.68 7.49
N PRO A 420 -1.35 -3.13 6.34
CA PRO A 420 -1.97 -4.45 6.23
C PRO A 420 -0.96 -5.57 6.50
N ILE A 421 -1.37 -6.64 7.17
CA ILE A 421 -0.61 -7.89 7.19
C ILE A 421 -1.08 -8.73 6.00
N ALA A 422 -0.18 -9.02 5.07
CA ALA A 422 -0.55 -9.46 3.72
C ALA A 422 -1.30 -10.81 3.68
N ASN A 423 -0.93 -11.75 4.55
CA ASN A 423 -1.51 -13.09 4.59
C ASN A 423 -1.31 -13.75 5.97
N GLU A 424 -2.00 -14.88 6.17
CA GLU A 424 -1.95 -15.67 7.39
C GLU A 424 -0.54 -16.18 7.71
N TYR A 425 0.22 -16.64 6.71
CA TYR A 425 1.62 -17.05 6.88
C TYR A 425 2.45 -15.92 7.50
N THR A 426 2.40 -14.72 6.93
CA THR A 426 3.11 -13.54 7.46
C THR A 426 2.69 -13.24 8.89
N PHE A 427 1.38 -13.34 9.19
CA PHE A 427 0.89 -13.11 10.54
C PHE A 427 1.47 -14.13 11.51
N ASN A 428 1.40 -15.42 11.17
CA ASN A 428 1.83 -16.52 12.03
C ASN A 428 3.34 -16.45 12.30
N GLU A 429 4.14 -16.16 11.28
CA GLU A 429 5.60 -16.04 11.42
C GLU A 429 6.02 -14.83 12.26
N LEU A 430 5.34 -13.68 12.12
CA LEU A 430 5.73 -12.45 12.84
C LEU A 430 5.11 -12.34 14.24
N PHE A 431 3.95 -12.93 14.46
CA PHE A 431 3.15 -12.68 15.67
C PHE A 431 2.75 -13.96 16.41
N GLY A 432 2.90 -15.13 15.78
CA GLY A 432 2.44 -16.43 16.29
C GLY A 432 0.95 -16.66 16.04
N ALA A 433 0.58 -17.86 15.61
CA ALA A 433 -0.82 -18.21 15.28
C ALA A 433 -1.79 -17.96 16.45
N ALA A 434 -1.37 -18.27 17.68
CA ALA A 434 -2.17 -18.06 18.89
C ALA A 434 -2.52 -16.59 19.16
N ARG A 435 -1.80 -15.64 18.55
CA ARG A 435 -2.05 -14.20 18.73
C ARG A 435 -3.27 -13.72 17.96
N MET A 436 -3.77 -14.47 16.97
CA MET A 436 -4.89 -14.07 16.12
C MET A 436 -6.16 -13.77 16.96
N ASP A 437 -6.44 -14.62 17.94
CA ASP A 437 -7.62 -14.48 18.81
C ASP A 437 -7.53 -13.26 19.74
N ALA A 438 -6.31 -12.82 20.05
CA ALA A 438 -6.04 -11.64 20.88
C ALA A 438 -6.05 -10.33 20.07
N VAL A 439 -6.10 -10.38 18.72
CA VAL A 439 -6.14 -9.18 17.90
C VAL A 439 -7.48 -8.47 18.10
N THR A 440 -7.41 -7.21 18.55
CA THR A 440 -8.59 -6.43 18.87
C THR A 440 -9.40 -6.13 17.61
N LEU A 441 -10.68 -6.51 17.60
CA LEU A 441 -11.64 -6.13 16.57
C LEU A 441 -11.96 -4.65 16.72
N VAL A 442 -11.70 -3.86 15.67
CA VAL A 442 -11.90 -2.42 15.68
C VAL A 442 -12.96 -2.03 14.63
N PRO A 443 -13.93 -1.15 14.97
CA PRO A 443 -14.93 -0.69 14.01
C PRO A 443 -14.32 0.01 12.80
N GLN A 444 -14.97 -0.15 11.63
CA GLN A 444 -14.48 0.41 10.38
C GLN A 444 -14.38 1.94 10.42
N SER A 445 -15.22 2.62 11.21
CA SER A 445 -15.17 4.07 11.43
C SER A 445 -13.83 4.52 12.03
N VAL A 446 -13.27 3.75 12.97
CA VAL A 446 -11.96 3.99 13.60
C VAL A 446 -10.82 3.64 12.64
N ILE A 447 -10.90 2.49 11.96
CA ILE A 447 -9.90 2.05 10.97
C ILE A 447 -9.79 3.06 9.80
N ALA A 448 -10.90 3.71 9.43
CA ALA A 448 -10.94 4.71 8.37
C ALA A 448 -10.20 6.01 8.71
N LEU A 449 -9.91 6.29 9.99
CA LEU A 449 -9.08 7.44 10.39
C LEU A 449 -7.61 7.28 9.98
N HIS A 450 -7.17 6.07 9.68
CA HIS A 450 -5.81 5.75 9.25
C HIS A 450 -5.77 5.59 7.72
N SER A 451 -4.87 6.30 7.05
CA SER A 451 -4.56 6.02 5.64
C SER A 451 -3.86 4.67 5.53
N THR A 452 -4.09 3.93 4.45
CA THR A 452 -3.44 2.63 4.23
C THR A 452 -1.99 2.85 3.79
N GLY A 453 -1.05 2.24 4.49
CA GLY A 453 0.36 2.17 4.07
C GLY A 453 0.69 0.83 3.41
N ASP A 454 1.98 0.60 3.16
CA ASP A 454 2.44 -0.64 2.53
C ASP A 454 2.14 -1.86 3.41
N ALA A 455 1.79 -2.97 2.76
CA ALA A 455 1.58 -4.23 3.43
C ALA A 455 2.90 -4.78 3.98
N ILE A 456 2.85 -5.31 5.21
CA ILE A 456 3.90 -6.15 5.78
C ILE A 456 3.69 -7.57 5.25
N GLU A 457 4.76 -8.13 4.70
CA GLU A 457 4.71 -9.44 4.05
C GLU A 457 6.00 -10.22 4.21
N LEU A 458 5.83 -11.53 4.33
CA LEU A 458 6.88 -12.52 4.24
C LEU A 458 6.60 -13.44 3.04
N ILE A 459 7.69 -13.96 2.48
CA ILE A 459 7.62 -14.96 1.42
C ILE A 459 7.73 -16.32 2.07
N GLU A 460 6.71 -17.13 1.86
CA GLU A 460 6.72 -18.52 2.30
C GLU A 460 7.77 -19.30 1.50
N ASN A 461 8.80 -19.80 2.17
CA ASN A 461 9.76 -20.70 1.54
C ASN A 461 9.18 -22.12 1.51
N ILE A 462 8.19 -22.32 0.65
CA ILE A 462 7.52 -23.60 0.45
C ILE A 462 8.55 -24.58 -0.09
N PRO A 463 8.88 -25.70 0.58
CA PRO A 463 9.80 -26.69 0.04
C PRO A 463 9.31 -27.16 -1.33
N ASP A 464 10.24 -27.34 -2.27
CA ASP A 464 9.87 -28.02 -3.50
C ASP A 464 9.35 -29.43 -3.12
N PRO A 465 8.23 -29.88 -3.71
CA PRO A 465 7.70 -31.20 -3.40
C PRO A 465 8.80 -32.23 -3.61
N ILE A 466 9.10 -33.00 -2.57
CA ILE A 466 10.11 -34.06 -2.60
C ILE A 466 9.75 -34.94 -3.80
N ALA A 467 10.66 -35.04 -4.77
CA ALA A 467 10.47 -35.94 -5.89
C ALA A 467 10.20 -37.34 -5.31
N PRO A 468 9.08 -38.00 -5.63
CA PRO A 468 8.88 -39.36 -5.15
C PRO A 468 10.06 -40.21 -5.62
N GLU A 469 10.66 -40.96 -4.68
CA GLU A 469 11.68 -41.95 -5.01
C GLU A 469 11.17 -42.82 -6.17
N ILE A 470 12.02 -42.98 -7.17
CA ILE A 470 11.75 -43.82 -8.33
C ILE A 470 11.80 -45.27 -7.85
N THR A 471 10.72 -45.77 -7.26
CA THR A 471 10.46 -47.20 -7.20
C THR A 471 9.78 -47.56 -8.51
N THR A 472 10.49 -48.26 -9.40
CA THR A 472 9.89 -48.89 -10.57
C THR A 472 8.75 -49.82 -10.15
N PRO A 473 7.53 -49.68 -10.69
CA PRO A 473 6.55 -50.75 -10.67
C PRO A 473 6.30 -51.25 -12.09
N THR A 474 6.46 -52.56 -12.24
CA THR A 474 5.82 -53.36 -13.27
C THR A 474 4.28 -53.26 -13.18
N THR A 475 3.65 -52.74 -14.26
CA THR A 475 2.32 -53.07 -14.86
C THR A 475 1.04 -52.91 -13.98
N PRO A 476 -0.19 -52.52 -14.46
CA PRO A 476 -0.72 -52.26 -15.81
C PRO A 476 -1.30 -50.84 -16.04
N SER A 477 -1.61 -50.51 -17.29
CA SER A 477 -2.31 -49.27 -17.72
C SER A 477 -3.72 -49.16 -17.10
N GLN A 478 -3.85 -48.41 -16.02
CA GLN A 478 -5.15 -47.98 -15.47
C GLN A 478 -5.65 -46.73 -16.21
N ALA A 479 -6.93 -46.71 -16.57
CA ALA A 479 -7.54 -45.59 -17.29
C ALA A 479 -7.44 -44.26 -16.49
N ALA A 480 -7.12 -43.18 -17.19
CA ALA A 480 -6.99 -41.85 -16.59
C ALA A 480 -8.29 -41.39 -15.90
N THR A 481 -8.18 -40.95 -14.64
CA THR A 481 -9.30 -40.43 -13.84
C THR A 481 -9.38 -38.92 -13.95
N TYR A 482 -10.59 -38.34 -13.97
CA TYR A 482 -10.79 -36.89 -14.08
C TYR A 482 -11.63 -36.44 -12.88
N LYS A 483 -11.05 -35.64 -12.00
CA LYS A 483 -11.69 -35.08 -10.79
C LYS A 483 -11.25 -33.64 -10.64
N ALA A 484 -12.11 -32.78 -10.14
CA ALA A 484 -11.83 -31.37 -9.92
C ALA A 484 -12.02 -31.01 -8.44
N VAL A 485 -11.32 -29.97 -8.00
CA VAL A 485 -11.60 -29.27 -6.75
C VAL A 485 -11.76 -27.80 -7.11
N TRP A 486 -12.86 -27.18 -6.71
CA TRP A 486 -13.03 -25.74 -6.88
C TRP A 486 -11.93 -24.97 -6.13
N ASN A 487 -11.30 -24.00 -6.78
CA ASN A 487 -10.20 -23.23 -6.23
C ASN A 487 -10.61 -21.78 -5.92
N SER A 488 -11.17 -21.07 -6.91
CA SER A 488 -11.65 -19.71 -6.70
C SER A 488 -12.72 -19.30 -7.71
N THR A 489 -13.53 -18.32 -7.33
CA THR A 489 -14.47 -17.62 -8.21
C THR A 489 -14.34 -16.12 -7.97
N ASP A 490 -14.03 -15.38 -9.03
CA ASP A 490 -14.14 -13.93 -9.08
C ASP A 490 -15.32 -13.55 -9.99
N ALA A 491 -16.40 -13.09 -9.37
CA ALA A 491 -17.63 -12.72 -10.06
C ALA A 491 -18.36 -11.63 -9.28
N LYS A 492 -18.83 -10.60 -9.99
CA LYS A 492 -19.68 -9.57 -9.41
C LYS A 492 -21.04 -10.15 -9.04
N LYS A 493 -21.33 -10.27 -7.74
CA LYS A 493 -22.57 -10.88 -7.21
C LYS A 493 -23.80 -9.96 -7.31
N ARG A 494 -23.61 -8.67 -7.56
CA ARG A 494 -24.70 -7.68 -7.71
C ARG A 494 -24.52 -6.88 -8.99
N LEU A 495 -25.46 -6.98 -9.91
CA LEU A 495 -25.43 -6.31 -11.21
C LEU A 495 -26.58 -5.31 -11.33
N SER A 496 -26.38 -4.24 -12.09
CA SER A 496 -27.48 -3.38 -12.57
C SER A 496 -28.14 -3.99 -13.81
N PRO A 497 -29.43 -3.72 -14.09
CA PRO A 497 -30.08 -4.19 -15.31
C PRO A 497 -29.28 -3.86 -16.57
N GLY A 498 -29.01 -4.86 -17.41
CA GLY A 498 -28.22 -4.72 -18.64
C GLY A 498 -26.69 -4.67 -18.45
N GLU A 499 -26.19 -4.61 -17.21
CA GLU A 499 -24.76 -4.56 -16.91
C GLU A 499 -24.03 -5.82 -17.41
N VAL A 500 -22.91 -5.62 -18.11
CA VAL A 500 -22.00 -6.70 -18.51
C VAL A 500 -20.88 -6.82 -17.47
N ALA A 501 -20.65 -8.03 -16.97
CA ALA A 501 -19.59 -8.33 -16.00
C ALA A 501 -18.80 -9.57 -16.42
N THR A 502 -17.51 -9.60 -16.11
CA THR A 502 -16.66 -10.78 -16.33
C THR A 502 -16.73 -11.71 -15.12
N VAL A 503 -16.82 -13.00 -15.38
CA VAL A 503 -16.75 -14.09 -14.40
C VAL A 503 -15.47 -14.88 -14.67
N SER A 504 -14.63 -15.01 -13.66
CA SER A 504 -13.43 -15.86 -13.67
C SER A 504 -13.56 -16.97 -12.64
N ILE A 505 -13.30 -18.21 -13.04
CA ILE A 505 -13.41 -19.39 -12.17
C ILE A 505 -12.16 -20.24 -12.36
N SER A 506 -11.65 -20.80 -11.28
CA SER A 506 -10.55 -21.75 -11.33
C SER A 506 -10.83 -23.05 -10.59
N TYR A 507 -10.29 -24.15 -11.12
CA TYR A 507 -10.36 -25.49 -10.54
C TYR A 507 -8.98 -26.11 -10.47
N ILE A 508 -8.68 -26.87 -9.42
CA ILE A 508 -7.51 -27.75 -9.35
C ILE A 508 -7.89 -29.10 -9.99
N ASN A 509 -7.08 -29.59 -10.93
CA ASN A 509 -7.21 -30.94 -11.45
C ASN A 509 -6.77 -31.95 -10.38
N ASN A 510 -7.73 -32.62 -9.74
CA ASN A 510 -7.49 -33.62 -8.71
C ASN A 510 -7.53 -35.06 -9.25
N GLY A 511 -7.54 -35.23 -10.58
CA GLY A 511 -7.47 -36.52 -11.26
C GLY A 511 -6.08 -36.83 -11.84
N THR A 512 -5.96 -37.97 -12.50
CA THR A 512 -4.73 -38.40 -13.20
C THR A 512 -4.75 -38.06 -14.71
N GLY A 513 -5.91 -37.72 -15.26
CA GLY A 513 -6.08 -37.30 -16.65
C GLY A 513 -5.72 -35.84 -16.88
N ILE A 514 -5.06 -35.57 -18.00
CA ILE A 514 -4.64 -34.22 -18.40
C ILE A 514 -5.82 -33.48 -19.03
N TRP A 515 -6.16 -32.29 -18.50
CA TRP A 515 -7.16 -31.43 -19.12
C TRP A 515 -6.50 -30.55 -20.16
N LYS A 516 -7.14 -30.38 -21.30
CA LYS A 516 -6.67 -29.60 -22.44
C LYS A 516 -7.85 -28.78 -22.96
N ASN A 517 -7.52 -27.72 -23.66
CA ASN A 517 -8.49 -26.83 -24.29
C ASN A 517 -9.42 -27.52 -25.33
N ASN A 518 -9.13 -28.75 -25.74
CA ASN A 518 -9.95 -29.55 -26.66
C ASN A 518 -10.72 -30.70 -25.98
N ASN A 519 -10.54 -30.95 -24.68
CA ASN A 519 -11.18 -32.08 -23.99
C ASN A 519 -11.90 -31.70 -22.69
N VAL A 520 -11.72 -30.48 -22.15
CA VAL A 520 -12.40 -29.99 -20.95
C VAL A 520 -12.90 -28.57 -21.18
N TYR A 521 -14.11 -28.29 -20.69
CA TYR A 521 -14.73 -26.96 -20.71
C TYR A 521 -15.72 -26.81 -19.55
N ILE A 522 -16.10 -25.58 -19.22
CA ILE A 522 -17.21 -25.30 -18.31
C ILE A 522 -18.47 -24.90 -19.11
N ALA A 523 -19.62 -25.38 -18.64
CA ALA A 523 -20.94 -24.94 -19.08
C ALA A 523 -21.57 -24.04 -18.02
N ALA A 524 -22.20 -22.95 -18.43
CA ALA A 524 -22.88 -22.01 -17.56
C ALA A 524 -24.40 -22.00 -17.86
N THR A 525 -25.22 -22.40 -16.89
CA THR A 525 -26.66 -22.66 -17.05
C THR A 525 -27.47 -22.22 -15.83
N THR A 526 -28.79 -22.42 -15.87
CA THR A 526 -29.64 -22.47 -14.66
C THR A 526 -29.43 -23.80 -13.91
N GLU A 527 -30.07 -23.95 -12.74
CA GLU A 527 -30.05 -25.20 -11.96
C GLU A 527 -30.57 -26.40 -12.76
N GLY A 528 -31.61 -26.18 -13.58
CA GLY A 528 -32.19 -27.20 -14.46
C GLY A 528 -31.40 -27.49 -15.74
N GLY A 529 -30.22 -26.86 -15.92
CA GLY A 529 -29.39 -27.03 -17.13
C GLY A 529 -29.85 -26.21 -18.34
N GLU A 530 -30.81 -25.30 -18.16
CA GLU A 530 -31.33 -24.44 -19.23
C GLU A 530 -30.40 -23.24 -19.50
N THR A 531 -30.67 -22.52 -20.59
CA THR A 531 -29.94 -21.28 -20.90
C THR A 531 -30.19 -20.24 -19.82
N THR A 532 -29.12 -19.73 -19.20
CA THR A 532 -29.25 -18.70 -18.17
C THR A 532 -29.71 -17.36 -18.76
N PRO A 533 -30.58 -16.60 -18.07
CA PRO A 533 -30.90 -15.22 -18.42
C PRO A 533 -29.69 -14.28 -18.40
N LEU A 534 -28.56 -14.72 -17.81
CA LEU A 534 -27.30 -13.98 -17.74
C LEU A 534 -26.42 -14.14 -18.99
N LYS A 535 -26.89 -14.87 -20.02
CA LYS A 535 -26.12 -15.14 -21.24
C LYS A 535 -25.73 -13.83 -21.92
N HIS A 536 -24.42 -13.62 -22.11
CA HIS A 536 -23.90 -12.52 -22.91
C HIS A 536 -23.86 -12.91 -24.40
N ALA A 537 -23.96 -11.91 -25.29
CA ALA A 537 -23.95 -12.13 -26.74
C ALA A 537 -22.65 -12.76 -27.27
N SER A 538 -21.55 -12.68 -26.53
CA SER A 538 -20.25 -13.28 -26.92
C SER A 538 -20.18 -14.79 -26.75
N TRP A 539 -21.22 -15.45 -26.22
CA TRP A 539 -21.20 -16.90 -26.00
C TRP A 539 -21.40 -17.63 -27.32
N GLY A 540 -20.41 -18.44 -27.73
CA GLY A 540 -20.48 -19.23 -28.97
C GLY A 540 -21.51 -20.37 -28.93
N LYS A 541 -22.00 -20.75 -27.74
CA LYS A 541 -23.04 -21.77 -27.50
C LYS A 541 -24.01 -21.27 -26.44
N ASN A 542 -25.21 -21.87 -26.37
CA ASN A 542 -26.22 -21.49 -25.36
C ASN A 542 -25.76 -21.64 -23.91
N ASN A 543 -24.82 -22.54 -23.64
CA ASN A 543 -24.20 -22.75 -22.33
C ASN A 543 -22.74 -22.24 -22.24
N GLY A 544 -22.28 -21.49 -23.25
CA GLY A 544 -20.95 -20.88 -23.27
C GLY A 544 -19.79 -21.80 -23.67
N GLY A 545 -19.74 -23.02 -23.15
CA GLY A 545 -18.72 -24.02 -23.51
C GLY A 545 -17.28 -23.51 -23.37
N PHE A 546 -16.97 -22.86 -22.25
CA PHE A 546 -15.72 -22.11 -22.08
C PHE A 546 -14.55 -23.05 -21.78
N ILE A 547 -13.50 -22.93 -22.57
CA ILE A 547 -12.28 -23.73 -22.44
C ILE A 547 -11.33 -23.12 -21.39
N PRO A 548 -10.45 -23.93 -20.78
CA PRO A 548 -9.41 -23.41 -19.91
C PRO A 548 -8.46 -22.48 -20.68
N GLN A 549 -7.94 -21.46 -20.02
CA GLN A 549 -6.94 -20.56 -20.57
C GLN A 549 -5.58 -21.27 -20.73
N GLU A 550 -5.33 -22.30 -19.92
CA GLU A 550 -4.17 -23.16 -20.00
C GLU A 550 -4.32 -24.21 -21.12
N THR A 551 -3.24 -24.46 -21.86
CA THR A 551 -3.22 -25.43 -22.96
C THR A 551 -3.18 -26.88 -22.48
N SER A 552 -2.67 -27.12 -21.27
CA SER A 552 -2.60 -28.43 -20.62
C SER A 552 -2.56 -28.26 -19.09
N VAL A 553 -3.44 -28.95 -18.39
CA VAL A 553 -3.58 -28.93 -16.93
C VAL A 553 -3.42 -30.36 -16.42
N GLY A 554 -2.21 -30.68 -15.96
CA GLY A 554 -1.90 -31.97 -15.37
C GLY A 554 -2.49 -32.12 -13.96
N SER A 555 -2.27 -33.28 -13.34
CA SER A 555 -2.67 -33.51 -11.95
C SER A 555 -2.12 -32.41 -11.04
N LYS A 556 -2.94 -31.97 -10.09
CA LYS A 556 -2.74 -30.87 -9.13
C LYS A 556 -2.51 -29.48 -9.72
N SER A 557 -2.59 -29.33 -11.04
CA SER A 557 -2.49 -28.02 -11.70
C SER A 557 -3.84 -27.29 -11.73
N ILE A 558 -3.82 -25.98 -11.87
CA ILE A 558 -5.02 -25.13 -11.91
C ILE A 558 -5.46 -24.92 -13.37
N ALA A 559 -6.76 -25.03 -13.61
CA ALA A 559 -7.43 -24.63 -14.84
C ALA A 559 -8.26 -23.36 -14.58
N THR A 560 -8.08 -22.34 -15.41
CA THR A 560 -8.74 -21.03 -15.29
C THR A 560 -9.69 -20.80 -16.46
N PHE A 561 -10.90 -20.34 -16.18
CA PHE A 561 -11.94 -20.06 -17.16
C PHE A 561 -12.42 -18.62 -16.98
N SER A 562 -12.61 -17.89 -18.07
CA SER A 562 -13.09 -16.50 -18.03
C SER A 562 -14.13 -16.26 -19.13
N PHE A 563 -15.25 -15.64 -18.77
CA PHE A 563 -16.33 -15.31 -19.71
C PHE A 563 -17.17 -14.14 -19.19
N ASN A 564 -17.86 -13.45 -20.10
CA ASN A 564 -18.74 -12.33 -19.73
C ASN A 564 -20.17 -12.82 -19.49
N VAL A 565 -20.87 -12.22 -18.54
CA VAL A 565 -22.31 -12.35 -18.32
C VAL A 565 -22.97 -10.98 -18.53
N GLN A 566 -24.26 -10.97 -18.86
CA GLN A 566 -25.05 -9.74 -18.96
C GLN A 566 -26.30 -9.84 -18.10
N ALA A 567 -26.50 -8.87 -17.22
CA ALA A 567 -27.69 -8.82 -16.38
C ALA A 567 -28.98 -8.64 -17.22
N PRO A 568 -30.04 -9.42 -16.97
CA PRO A 568 -31.35 -9.17 -17.58
C PRO A 568 -31.92 -7.80 -17.19
N ALA A 569 -32.91 -7.34 -17.96
CA ALA A 569 -33.61 -6.08 -17.68
C ALA A 569 -34.46 -6.14 -16.39
N THR A 570 -34.92 -7.34 -16.03
CA THR A 570 -35.75 -7.56 -14.85
C THR A 570 -34.87 -7.75 -13.61
N ALA A 571 -35.18 -7.03 -12.54
CA ALA A 571 -34.52 -7.24 -11.24
C ALA A 571 -34.93 -8.60 -10.65
N GLY A 572 -33.99 -9.27 -9.98
CA GLY A 572 -34.22 -10.61 -9.45
C GLY A 572 -32.93 -11.35 -9.10
N ASN A 573 -33.08 -12.58 -8.60
CA ASN A 573 -31.96 -13.47 -8.33
C ASN A 573 -31.79 -14.45 -9.49
N TYR A 574 -30.58 -14.51 -10.02
CA TYR A 574 -30.19 -15.31 -11.17
C TYR A 574 -28.96 -16.14 -10.78
N PRO A 575 -29.13 -17.22 -10.00
CA PRO A 575 -28.01 -18.11 -9.68
C PRO A 575 -27.43 -18.71 -10.97
N LEU A 576 -26.12 -18.59 -11.13
CA LEU A 576 -25.39 -19.09 -12.28
C LEU A 576 -24.73 -20.41 -11.91
N HIS A 577 -25.21 -21.51 -12.49
CA HIS A 577 -24.66 -22.85 -12.27
C HIS A 577 -23.57 -23.14 -13.28
N ILE A 578 -22.40 -23.51 -12.79
CA ILE A 578 -21.20 -23.76 -13.57
C ILE A 578 -20.83 -25.22 -13.43
N GLN A 579 -20.83 -25.96 -14.54
CA GLN A 579 -20.52 -27.39 -14.58
C GLN A 579 -19.28 -27.64 -15.44
N LEU A 580 -18.21 -28.13 -14.80
CA LEU A 580 -17.03 -28.63 -15.50
C LEU A 580 -17.34 -29.96 -16.18
N THR A 581 -17.01 -30.03 -17.46
CA THR A 581 -17.38 -31.12 -18.37
C THR A 581 -16.19 -31.57 -19.19
N ARG A 582 -16.11 -32.87 -19.48
CA ARG A 582 -15.07 -33.50 -20.29
C ARG A 582 -15.66 -34.20 -21.51
N LEU A 583 -14.96 -34.10 -22.64
CA LEU A 583 -15.12 -34.92 -23.83
C LEU A 583 -14.11 -36.08 -23.81
N ASP A 584 -14.56 -37.31 -24.00
CA ASP A 584 -13.66 -38.44 -24.21
C ASP A 584 -13.10 -38.51 -25.65
N SER A 585 -12.23 -39.48 -25.92
CA SER A 585 -11.57 -39.64 -27.23
C SER A 585 -12.51 -39.98 -28.39
N VAL A 586 -13.78 -40.28 -28.09
CA VAL A 586 -14.82 -40.62 -29.07
C VAL A 586 -15.90 -39.52 -29.12
N GLY A 587 -15.75 -38.46 -28.32
CA GLY A 587 -16.65 -37.30 -28.30
C GLY A 587 -17.83 -37.41 -27.31
N ASN A 588 -17.86 -38.42 -26.43
CA ASN A 588 -18.90 -38.50 -25.41
C ASN A 588 -18.65 -37.49 -24.29
N ILE A 589 -19.75 -36.93 -23.79
CA ILE A 589 -19.75 -35.90 -22.75
C ILE A 589 -19.87 -36.57 -21.38
N SER A 590 -19.02 -36.18 -20.43
CA SER A 590 -19.08 -36.63 -19.03
C SER A 590 -18.84 -35.46 -18.08
N ILE A 591 -19.54 -35.43 -16.95
CA ILE A 591 -19.28 -34.44 -15.90
C ILE A 591 -17.97 -34.78 -15.17
N VAL A 592 -17.21 -33.75 -14.80
CA VAL A 592 -16.02 -33.94 -13.95
C VAL A 592 -16.47 -33.84 -12.47
N PRO A 593 -16.38 -34.92 -11.67
CA PRO A 593 -16.74 -34.88 -10.25
C PRO A 593 -15.98 -33.77 -9.50
N GLY A 594 -16.70 -33.01 -8.67
CA GLY A 594 -16.15 -31.85 -7.92
C GLY A 594 -16.05 -30.55 -8.73
N GLY A 595 -16.56 -30.55 -9.97
CA GLY A 595 -16.53 -29.41 -10.89
C GLY A 595 -17.81 -28.58 -10.97
N LEU A 596 -18.73 -28.70 -10.00
CA LEU A 596 -19.98 -27.93 -9.95
C LEU A 596 -19.84 -26.77 -8.97
N VAL A 597 -20.20 -25.56 -9.41
CA VAL A 597 -20.24 -24.34 -8.59
C VAL A 597 -21.47 -23.51 -8.93
N THR A 598 -22.12 -22.94 -7.91
CA THR A 598 -23.23 -21.99 -8.10
C THR A 598 -22.81 -20.60 -7.63
N ILE A 599 -22.98 -19.61 -8.50
CA ILE A 599 -22.68 -18.21 -8.22
C ILE A 599 -24.01 -17.46 -8.00
N PRO A 600 -24.28 -16.92 -6.79
CA PRO A 600 -25.51 -16.19 -6.52
C PRO A 600 -25.42 -14.75 -7.07
N ILE A 601 -25.87 -14.53 -8.30
CA ILE A 601 -25.92 -13.20 -8.92
C ILE A 601 -27.32 -12.60 -8.70
N SER A 602 -27.37 -11.38 -8.17
CA SER A 602 -28.60 -10.60 -8.01
C SER A 602 -28.57 -9.37 -8.92
N VAL A 603 -29.63 -9.16 -9.70
CA VAL A 603 -29.83 -7.92 -10.45
C VAL A 603 -30.65 -6.96 -9.60
N VAL A 604 -30.04 -5.82 -9.25
CA VAL A 604 -30.62 -4.79 -8.39
C VAL A 604 -30.60 -3.44 -9.10
N THR A 605 -31.70 -2.69 -8.98
CA THR A 605 -31.78 -1.33 -9.51
C THR A 605 -30.95 -0.36 -8.66
N ASN A 606 -30.28 0.61 -9.29
CA ASN A 606 -29.54 1.64 -8.55
C ASN A 606 -30.50 2.74 -8.09
N ASP A 607 -30.57 2.96 -6.78
CA ASP A 607 -31.42 4.01 -6.20
C ASP A 607 -31.04 5.42 -6.68
N TYR A 608 -29.74 5.67 -6.86
CA TYR A 608 -29.21 6.99 -7.21
C TYR A 608 -28.16 6.86 -8.33
N ALA A 609 -28.61 7.03 -9.58
CA ALA A 609 -27.78 7.00 -10.78
C ALA A 609 -28.17 8.14 -11.72
N ALA A 610 -27.23 8.56 -12.56
CA ALA A 610 -27.39 9.69 -13.46
C ALA A 610 -26.69 9.46 -14.81
N SER A 611 -27.15 10.16 -15.84
CA SER A 611 -26.45 10.25 -17.12
C SER A 611 -26.34 11.70 -17.60
N ILE A 612 -25.17 12.10 -18.10
CA ILE A 612 -24.99 13.43 -18.70
C ILE A 612 -25.69 13.42 -20.06
N VAL A 613 -26.66 14.31 -20.23
CA VAL A 613 -27.44 14.49 -21.47
C VAL A 613 -26.68 15.40 -22.42
N SER A 614 -26.20 16.55 -21.93
CA SER A 614 -25.46 17.53 -22.72
C SER A 614 -24.56 18.39 -21.82
N HIS A 615 -23.54 19.03 -22.40
CA HIS A 615 -22.71 20.01 -21.69
C HIS A 615 -22.03 21.00 -22.63
N THR A 616 -21.63 22.17 -22.13
CA THR A 616 -20.86 23.19 -22.88
C THR A 616 -19.39 23.28 -22.47
N LEU A 617 -18.85 22.32 -21.71
CA LEU A 617 -17.45 22.30 -21.28
C LEU A 617 -16.46 22.43 -22.47
N PRO A 618 -15.60 23.46 -22.48
CA PRO A 618 -14.70 23.74 -23.59
C PRO A 618 -13.60 22.67 -23.69
N VAL A 619 -12.99 22.58 -24.88
CA VAL A 619 -11.75 21.81 -25.09
C VAL A 619 -10.50 22.69 -24.99
N ALA A 620 -10.64 23.99 -25.19
CA ALA A 620 -9.57 24.98 -25.11
C ALA A 620 -10.10 26.35 -24.70
N VAL A 621 -9.30 27.11 -23.95
CA VAL A 621 -9.63 28.45 -23.42
C VAL A 621 -8.36 29.31 -23.36
N ARG A 622 -8.50 30.64 -23.36
CA ARG A 622 -7.35 31.56 -23.18
C ARG A 622 -7.20 31.95 -21.72
N ASN A 623 -5.97 32.03 -21.22
CA ASN A 623 -5.71 32.49 -19.85
C ASN A 623 -5.93 34.01 -19.64
N THR A 624 -6.31 34.73 -20.69
CA THR A 624 -6.70 36.15 -20.66
C THR A 624 -8.21 36.35 -20.55
N TRP A 625 -9.01 35.30 -20.77
CA TRP A 625 -10.46 35.38 -20.59
C TRP A 625 -10.80 35.46 -19.11
N SER A 626 -11.82 36.25 -18.77
CA SER A 626 -12.28 36.41 -17.38
C SER A 626 -12.93 35.13 -16.89
N THR A 627 -14.13 34.84 -17.40
CA THR A 627 -14.98 33.71 -17.01
C THR A 627 -15.70 33.14 -18.23
N ILE A 628 -16.01 31.84 -18.19
CA ILE A 628 -16.72 31.13 -19.26
C ILE A 628 -17.98 30.49 -18.68
N PRO A 629 -19.18 30.77 -19.21
CA PRO A 629 -20.41 30.14 -18.77
C PRO A 629 -20.47 28.67 -19.22
N ILE A 630 -20.78 27.79 -18.27
CA ILE A 630 -20.97 26.36 -18.46
C ILE A 630 -22.42 26.00 -18.15
N GLU A 631 -22.98 25.15 -19.00
CA GLU A 631 -24.26 24.50 -18.80
C GLU A 631 -24.06 23.00 -18.92
N VAL A 632 -24.64 22.25 -17.98
CA VAL A 632 -24.61 20.78 -17.96
C VAL A 632 -26.02 20.29 -17.67
N GLU A 633 -26.54 19.41 -18.53
CA GLU A 633 -27.81 18.73 -18.34
C GLU A 633 -27.56 17.28 -17.91
N ILE A 634 -28.16 16.86 -16.81
CA ILE A 634 -27.93 15.54 -16.20
C ILE A 634 -29.28 14.90 -15.87
N LYS A 635 -29.54 13.73 -16.46
CA LYS A 635 -30.77 12.95 -16.25
C LYS A 635 -30.63 12.05 -15.04
N ASN A 636 -31.63 12.05 -14.15
CA ASN A 636 -31.76 11.06 -13.09
C ASN A 636 -32.17 9.72 -13.73
N THR A 637 -31.29 8.73 -13.66
CA THR A 637 -31.52 7.36 -14.16
C THR A 637 -31.68 6.35 -13.03
N GLY A 638 -31.65 6.80 -11.77
CA GLY A 638 -31.92 5.97 -10.60
C GLY A 638 -33.41 5.76 -10.36
N THR A 639 -33.75 4.99 -9.33
CA THR A 639 -35.15 4.71 -8.95
C THR A 639 -35.72 5.69 -7.94
N LYS A 640 -34.88 6.50 -7.27
CA LYS A 640 -35.32 7.50 -6.29
C LYS A 640 -35.19 8.92 -6.82
N ALA A 641 -36.13 9.76 -6.39
CA ALA A 641 -36.08 11.19 -6.67
C ALA A 641 -34.95 11.87 -5.90
N TRP A 642 -34.33 12.90 -6.50
CA TRP A 642 -33.33 13.72 -5.82
C TRP A 642 -33.98 14.96 -5.22
N THR A 643 -33.67 15.28 -3.96
CA THR A 643 -34.09 16.54 -3.35
C THR A 643 -33.26 17.69 -3.94
N LYS A 644 -33.87 18.59 -4.74
CA LYS A 644 -33.14 19.61 -5.53
C LYS A 644 -32.10 20.39 -4.71
N LYS A 645 -32.52 20.92 -3.55
CA LYS A 645 -31.68 21.73 -2.64
C LYS A 645 -30.55 20.94 -1.96
N LYS A 646 -30.49 19.63 -2.16
CA LYS A 646 -29.50 18.72 -1.58
C LYS A 646 -28.60 18.10 -2.63
N VAL A 647 -28.80 18.42 -3.91
CA VAL A 647 -27.90 17.99 -4.99
C VAL A 647 -26.76 18.99 -5.11
N ALA A 648 -25.52 18.51 -5.05
CA ALA A 648 -24.32 19.30 -5.26
C ALA A 648 -23.57 18.80 -6.50
N LEU A 649 -23.33 19.69 -7.48
CA LEU A 649 -22.39 19.43 -8.56
C LEU A 649 -21.00 19.86 -8.11
N ILE A 650 -20.12 18.89 -7.95
CA ILE A 650 -18.75 19.06 -7.45
C ILE A 650 -17.79 19.09 -8.63
N ILE A 651 -16.87 20.06 -8.63
CA ILE A 651 -15.81 20.21 -9.63
C ILE A 651 -14.46 20.32 -8.93
N GLU A 652 -13.54 19.43 -9.28
CA GLU A 652 -12.23 19.28 -8.66
C GLU A 652 -11.13 19.15 -9.71
N ASN A 653 -9.88 19.25 -9.27
CA ASN A 653 -8.72 18.90 -10.08
C ASN A 653 -8.47 17.37 -10.10
N HIS A 654 -7.48 16.94 -10.89
CA HIS A 654 -7.13 15.51 -11.02
C HIS A 654 -6.75 14.79 -9.70
N GLN A 655 -6.38 15.53 -8.65
CA GLN A 655 -6.01 15.00 -7.34
C GLN A 655 -7.17 15.04 -6.32
N GLY A 656 -8.36 15.46 -6.74
CA GLY A 656 -9.51 15.65 -5.83
C GLY A 656 -9.36 16.86 -4.89
N LYS A 657 -8.59 17.87 -5.32
CA LYS A 657 -8.47 19.16 -4.62
C LYS A 657 -9.20 20.26 -5.40
N GLN A 658 -9.21 21.48 -4.87
CA GLN A 658 -9.79 22.66 -5.51
C GLN A 658 -9.41 22.76 -7.00
N SER A 659 -10.42 23.00 -7.83
CA SER A 659 -10.24 23.15 -9.28
C SER A 659 -9.42 24.41 -9.59
N PRO A 660 -8.47 24.38 -10.56
CA PRO A 660 -7.78 25.58 -11.02
C PRO A 660 -8.74 26.58 -11.69
N PHE A 661 -9.93 26.12 -12.09
CA PHE A 661 -10.98 26.95 -12.70
C PHE A 661 -11.97 27.54 -11.70
N TYR A 662 -11.66 27.46 -10.40
CA TYR A 662 -12.55 27.92 -9.34
C TYR A 662 -12.93 29.40 -9.53
N ASP A 663 -14.24 29.65 -9.64
CA ASP A 663 -14.79 30.99 -9.66
C ASP A 663 -15.48 31.30 -8.33
N SER A 664 -14.80 32.06 -7.47
CA SER A 664 -15.32 32.46 -6.17
C SER A 664 -16.52 33.39 -6.24
N ALA A 665 -16.80 34.01 -7.39
CA ALA A 665 -17.94 34.92 -7.55
C ALA A 665 -19.26 34.18 -7.85
N ASP A 666 -19.20 32.91 -8.25
CA ASP A 666 -20.34 32.14 -8.75
C ASP A 666 -20.51 30.80 -8.02
N TRP A 667 -19.41 30.09 -7.74
CA TRP A 667 -19.46 28.79 -7.08
C TRP A 667 -19.89 28.94 -5.63
N LEU A 668 -20.68 27.97 -5.13
CA LEU A 668 -21.15 27.97 -3.75
C LEU A 668 -19.99 27.86 -2.74
N ASN A 669 -18.93 27.12 -3.10
CA ASN A 669 -17.65 27.07 -2.38
C ASN A 669 -16.53 26.50 -3.27
N ALA A 670 -15.34 26.29 -2.72
CA ALA A 670 -14.15 25.82 -3.44
C ALA A 670 -14.31 24.50 -4.22
N SER A 671 -15.33 23.68 -3.91
CA SER A 671 -15.60 22.40 -4.57
C SER A 671 -16.99 22.32 -5.21
N ILE A 672 -18.00 23.01 -4.69
CA ILE A 672 -19.38 22.94 -5.19
C ILE A 672 -19.62 24.07 -6.20
N ALA A 673 -19.69 23.71 -7.48
CA ALA A 673 -19.88 24.67 -8.57
C ALA A 673 -21.33 25.11 -8.73
N ALA A 674 -22.29 24.19 -8.63
CA ALA A 674 -23.71 24.49 -8.86
C ALA A 674 -24.67 23.55 -8.13
N VAL A 675 -25.93 23.98 -8.08
CA VAL A 675 -27.10 23.18 -7.74
C VAL A 675 -28.11 23.23 -8.90
N PRO A 676 -29.07 22.29 -9.01
CA PRO A 676 -30.03 22.31 -10.11
C PRO A 676 -30.95 23.53 -10.08
N ILE A 677 -31.29 24.07 -11.27
CA ILE A 677 -32.06 25.31 -11.41
C ILE A 677 -33.56 25.09 -11.67
N GLU A 678 -34.03 23.85 -11.79
CA GLU A 678 -35.43 23.52 -12.10
C GLU A 678 -36.40 24.12 -11.07
N ASN A 679 -37.60 24.51 -11.53
CA ASN A 679 -38.64 25.04 -10.65
C ASN A 679 -39.28 23.99 -9.72
N THR A 680 -38.89 22.72 -9.82
CA THR A 680 -39.40 21.63 -8.98
C THR A 680 -38.65 21.52 -7.63
N THR A 681 -39.27 20.85 -6.65
CA THR A 681 -38.63 20.53 -5.37
C THR A 681 -37.76 19.27 -5.44
N THR A 682 -38.07 18.38 -6.38
CA THR A 682 -37.39 17.11 -6.60
C THR A 682 -37.10 16.87 -8.09
N ILE A 683 -36.04 16.12 -8.38
CA ILE A 683 -35.72 15.60 -9.70
C ILE A 683 -36.13 14.13 -9.74
N GLN A 684 -37.29 13.86 -10.34
CA GLN A 684 -37.86 12.52 -10.42
C GLN A 684 -37.02 11.59 -11.32
N PRO A 685 -37.05 10.26 -11.08
CA PRO A 685 -36.52 9.29 -12.03
C PRO A 685 -36.96 9.58 -13.48
N GLY A 686 -36.00 9.56 -14.40
CA GLY A 686 -36.20 9.85 -15.81
C GLY A 686 -36.25 11.34 -16.17
N LYS A 687 -36.21 12.27 -15.21
CA LYS A 687 -36.17 13.72 -15.47
C LYS A 687 -34.74 14.27 -15.48
N THR A 688 -34.56 15.37 -16.20
CA THR A 688 -33.28 16.06 -16.37
C THR A 688 -33.16 17.25 -15.43
N ALA A 689 -31.99 17.42 -14.85
CA ALA A 689 -31.56 18.54 -14.03
C ALA A 689 -30.49 19.34 -14.77
N THR A 690 -30.57 20.67 -14.68
CA THR A 690 -29.74 21.62 -15.39
C THR A 690 -28.89 22.37 -14.38
N PHE A 691 -27.59 22.42 -14.64
CA PHE A 691 -26.61 23.09 -13.81
C PHE A 691 -25.95 24.18 -14.63
N LYS A 692 -25.92 25.40 -14.10
CA LYS A 692 -25.21 26.53 -14.70
C LYS A 692 -24.19 27.06 -13.71
N PHE A 693 -22.97 27.29 -14.18
CA PHE A 693 -21.86 27.85 -13.42
C PHE A 693 -20.82 28.43 -14.38
N THR A 694 -19.77 29.03 -13.86
CA THR A 694 -18.70 29.66 -14.63
C THR A 694 -17.36 29.01 -14.34
N LEU A 695 -16.47 28.97 -15.33
CA LEU A 695 -15.05 28.65 -15.14
C LEU A 695 -14.24 29.94 -15.22
N LYS A 696 -13.53 30.28 -14.15
CA LYS A 696 -12.57 31.39 -14.19
C LYS A 696 -11.28 30.94 -14.83
N THR A 697 -10.86 31.58 -15.90
CA THR A 697 -9.66 31.18 -16.68
C THR A 697 -8.49 32.15 -16.54
N SER A 698 -8.76 33.36 -16.05
CA SER A 698 -7.76 34.40 -15.87
C SER A 698 -6.65 33.96 -14.89
N GLY A 699 -5.40 34.04 -15.34
CA GLY A 699 -4.22 33.74 -14.52
C GLY A 699 -3.89 32.25 -14.37
N ILE A 700 -4.64 31.35 -15.03
CA ILE A 700 -4.27 29.92 -15.07
C ILE A 700 -3.01 29.75 -15.95
N PRO A 701 -1.99 28.98 -15.50
CA PRO A 701 -0.82 28.68 -16.32
C PRO A 701 -1.18 27.99 -17.63
N LYS A 702 -0.48 28.34 -18.72
CA LYS A 702 -0.62 27.68 -20.03
C LYS A 702 -0.29 26.20 -19.94
N GLY A 703 -1.04 25.36 -20.64
CA GLY A 703 -0.88 23.89 -20.59
C GLY A 703 -2.21 23.16 -20.60
N ILE A 704 -2.20 21.85 -20.32
CA ILE A 704 -3.42 21.03 -20.26
C ILE A 704 -3.84 20.89 -18.81
N GLN A 705 -5.05 21.34 -18.48
CA GLN A 705 -5.67 21.14 -17.18
C GLN A 705 -6.73 20.05 -17.26
N LYS A 706 -6.80 19.19 -16.23
CA LYS A 706 -7.81 18.13 -16.13
C LYS A 706 -8.86 18.53 -15.09
N LEU A 707 -10.10 18.63 -15.55
CA LEU A 707 -11.29 18.91 -14.76
C LEU A 707 -12.01 17.59 -14.44
N LYS A 708 -12.38 17.40 -13.18
CA LYS A 708 -13.13 16.25 -12.67
C LYS A 708 -14.47 16.72 -12.13
N MET A 709 -15.55 16.05 -12.50
CA MET A 709 -16.93 16.40 -12.15
C MET A 709 -17.65 15.21 -11.51
N ASN A 710 -18.36 15.44 -10.41
CA ASN A 710 -19.19 14.43 -9.74
C ASN A 710 -20.45 15.06 -9.11
N ILE A 711 -21.45 14.23 -8.82
CA ILE A 711 -22.66 14.64 -8.09
C ILE A 711 -22.71 13.96 -6.73
N GLU A 712 -23.14 14.71 -5.72
CA GLU A 712 -23.43 14.19 -4.40
C GLU A 712 -24.81 14.64 -3.91
N LEU A 713 -25.53 13.72 -3.27
CA LEU A 713 -26.79 14.00 -2.58
C LEU A 713 -26.51 14.20 -1.08
N LYS A 714 -26.60 15.43 -0.61
CA LYS A 714 -26.21 15.86 0.74
C LYS A 714 -27.17 15.41 1.85
N ASP A 715 -28.40 15.05 1.52
CA ASP A 715 -29.38 14.50 2.46
C ASP A 715 -29.13 13.03 2.81
N VAL A 716 -28.62 12.25 1.85
CA VAL A 716 -28.30 10.82 2.05
C VAL A 716 -26.81 10.54 2.13
N ASN A 717 -25.96 11.56 1.97
CA ASN A 717 -24.49 11.48 1.96
C ASN A 717 -23.99 10.38 0.99
N LYS A 718 -24.56 10.34 -0.22
CA LYS A 718 -24.20 9.37 -1.27
C LYS A 718 -23.74 10.08 -2.54
N PRO A 719 -22.67 9.59 -3.20
CA PRO A 719 -22.35 9.99 -4.56
C PRO A 719 -23.40 9.43 -5.53
N VAL A 720 -23.63 10.13 -6.65
CA VAL A 720 -24.46 9.66 -7.75
C VAL A 720 -23.56 9.22 -8.90
N LEU A 721 -23.75 7.99 -9.38
CA LEU A 721 -23.00 7.48 -10.53
C LEU A 721 -23.37 8.25 -11.80
N LEU A 722 -22.42 8.96 -12.41
CA LEU A 722 -22.56 9.66 -13.69
C LEU A 722 -22.10 8.74 -14.83
N ASN A 723 -22.99 8.39 -15.76
CA ASN A 723 -22.70 7.49 -16.88
C ASN A 723 -22.06 6.15 -16.41
N ALA A 724 -22.57 5.59 -15.32
CA ALA A 724 -22.05 4.37 -14.66
C ALA A 724 -20.63 4.50 -14.06
N GLN A 725 -20.10 5.72 -13.91
CA GLN A 725 -18.82 6.02 -13.26
C GLN A 725 -19.04 6.96 -12.07
N ASN A 726 -18.12 6.98 -11.11
CA ASN A 726 -18.21 7.93 -9.98
C ASN A 726 -17.99 9.38 -10.42
N THR A 727 -17.20 9.61 -11.47
CA THR A 727 -16.77 10.94 -11.92
C THR A 727 -16.69 11.02 -13.44
N PHE A 728 -17.00 12.19 -13.99
CA PHE A 728 -16.75 12.57 -15.37
C PHE A 728 -15.47 13.41 -15.46
N GLU A 729 -14.64 13.19 -16.48
CA GLU A 729 -13.36 13.88 -16.64
C GLU A 729 -13.27 14.62 -17.98
N ARG A 730 -12.67 15.81 -17.98
CA ARG A 730 -12.46 16.63 -19.18
C ARG A 730 -11.06 17.26 -19.17
N TYR A 731 -10.35 17.14 -20.29
CA TYR A 731 -9.08 17.85 -20.50
C TYR A 731 -9.35 19.16 -21.24
N ILE A 732 -8.82 20.26 -20.71
CA ILE A 732 -8.99 21.62 -21.24
C ILE A 732 -7.60 22.21 -21.48
N ARG A 733 -7.31 22.62 -22.72
CA ARG A 733 -6.08 23.31 -23.07
C ARG A 733 -6.17 24.80 -22.71
N ILE A 734 -5.16 25.32 -22.04
CA ILE A 734 -5.03 26.74 -21.68
C ILE A 734 -3.99 27.38 -22.60
N ASP A 735 -4.45 28.33 -23.42
CA ASP A 735 -3.65 29.06 -24.42
C ASP A 735 -3.16 30.43 -23.93
#